data_AF-A0A7K2ALV4-F1
#
_entry.id   AF-A0A7K2ALV4-F1
#
_cell.length_a   1.000
_cell.length_b   1.000
_cell.length_c   1.000
_cell.angle_alpha   90.00
_cell.angle_beta   90.00
_cell.angle_gamma   90.00
#
_symmetry.space_group_name_H-M   'P 1'
#
loop_
_entity.id
_entity.type
_entity.pdbx_description
1 polymer ?
#
loop_
_entity_poly.entity_id
_entity_poly.type
_entity_poly.pdbx_seq_one_letter_code
_entity_poly.pdbx_strand_id
1 'polypeptide(L)'
;MRSKSGSATTRFPASERMRGCRPMNYISCRRFSFQPSTQQSRRRMSALTLALTVVAFLAVQALSPYQSVADAGENADSTPGPCEDGYVAPTPVAVAVTGVPVVVTSTANDYFVLYATVPAGPDATREVPVSVTRGEAGTTTLNDRLEPLSKDKYRVEKYQVAGPGDLDGDCVDDITELDGLGVYHPLNPAKKISIGDGSVVIDSHEMLETLRYKGHLEQVFIKFVILDLEGGDPQVYFMNTTKYLAHETFLDEWKPDDYHHGRTTIYGNLGYSPNVVASDGSLGIYHFTLLRGNNYWQAHHVNELLAATMPVVRNNLAYKPSVSPRAGSLEAKHTDDRLVILQDSDLHPDVPFVPLNQAEGYGLLRLMEDDDEPRPMDIAIYESLPNDLPRVAGTITTIPQTPLSHVNLRAIQNSVPNAFIRDILKDETLKALIGKHVYYAVTGEGYTLREATKKEVDDHHAAARPTATQTPERDLTVTKITALADISFDDWEAFGVKAANMAELSKLSLPAGTVPTGFAVPFYFYDEFMKNAGLSEETLFGKKKWPAADKIMLPAGTKLSAVVTQILAHPRFQADYDIQEEMLDDLRDAIKDADSPDWIIKALEAMHATYPDGQSLRYRSSTNNEDLPAFNGAGLYDSKTQDSDETENDGIDKSIKAVWASLWNFRAFLEREYYRVDHTTTAMGVLVHPNYSDELANGVAVSTDPIRFLDGMYYVNTQVGEDLVTNPEPNSYPEELLLDAKGKAIVLSRSSLSKQGQLLMSDAQMLQLRNNLKTIHDRFKTLYNVQDGDDFAIEIEFKITADNKLAIKQARPWVFAPP
;
A
#
# COMPACT_ATOMS: atom_id res chain seq x y z
N MET A 1 43.43 -55.07 -9.79
CA MET A 1 43.88 -55.53 -11.13
C MET A 1 43.30 -54.60 -12.18
N ARG A 2 44.14 -54.13 -13.13
CA ARG A 2 43.87 -53.66 -14.51
C ARG A 2 42.65 -52.76 -14.82
N SER A 3 42.77 -51.70 -15.65
CA SER A 3 43.95 -51.06 -16.25
C SER A 3 43.58 -49.83 -17.10
N LYS A 4 44.55 -48.89 -17.26
CA LYS A 4 44.68 -47.87 -18.34
C LYS A 4 43.64 -46.71 -18.32
N SER A 5 43.96 -45.48 -18.74
CA SER A 5 45.21 -44.75 -19.10
C SER A 5 44.83 -43.28 -19.43
N GLY A 6 45.64 -42.22 -19.29
CA GLY A 6 47.00 -42.04 -18.76
C GLY A 6 47.71 -40.83 -19.41
N SER A 7 48.59 -40.11 -18.67
CA SER A 7 49.56 -39.06 -19.13
C SER A 7 49.01 -37.79 -19.84
N ALA A 8 49.69 -36.64 -20.02
CA ALA A 8 50.75 -35.86 -19.34
C ALA A 8 50.91 -34.50 -20.13
N THR A 9 51.71 -33.45 -19.83
CA THR A 9 52.81 -33.19 -18.87
C THR A 9 52.99 -31.67 -18.61
N THR A 10 53.74 -31.29 -17.56
CA THR A 10 54.53 -30.04 -17.29
C THR A 10 54.77 -29.03 -18.45
N ARG A 11 54.82 -27.69 -18.24
CA ARG A 11 55.91 -26.93 -17.55
C ARG A 11 55.57 -25.43 -17.27
N PHE A 12 56.20 -24.87 -16.23
CA PHE A 12 56.37 -23.42 -15.93
C PHE A 12 57.62 -22.83 -16.66
N PRO A 13 57.80 -21.49 -16.72
CA PRO A 13 58.57 -20.76 -15.69
C PRO A 13 58.01 -19.38 -15.28
N ALA A 14 58.56 -18.81 -14.20
CA ALA A 14 58.16 -17.54 -13.59
C ALA A 14 59.13 -16.37 -13.93
N SER A 15 58.74 -15.14 -13.58
CA SER A 15 59.70 -14.06 -13.25
C SER A 15 59.11 -13.08 -12.22
N GLU A 16 59.95 -12.55 -11.34
CA GLU A 16 59.57 -11.74 -10.18
C GLU A 16 59.55 -10.23 -10.48
N ARG A 17 58.78 -9.45 -9.68
CA ARG A 17 59.31 -8.23 -9.03
C ARG A 17 58.43 -7.76 -7.87
N MET A 18 59.05 -7.55 -6.70
CA MET A 18 58.42 -6.95 -5.52
C MET A 18 58.45 -5.41 -5.58
N ARG A 19 57.36 -4.78 -5.11
CA ARG A 19 57.26 -3.51 -4.33
C ARG A 19 55.79 -3.07 -4.34
N GLY A 20 55.10 -2.83 -3.23
CA GLY A 20 55.41 -3.13 -1.82
C GLY A 20 54.31 -2.57 -0.90
N CYS A 21 53.52 -3.44 -0.27
CA CYS A 21 52.45 -3.01 0.64
C CYS A 21 52.99 -2.72 2.05
N ARG A 22 52.63 -1.56 2.61
CA ARG A 22 52.64 -1.35 4.07
C ARG A 22 51.29 -1.82 4.65
N PRO A 23 51.27 -2.38 5.88
CA PRO A 23 50.04 -2.86 6.51
C PRO A 23 49.38 -1.78 7.38
N MET A 24 48.06 -1.87 7.53
CA MET A 24 47.34 -1.34 8.70
C MET A 24 46.41 -2.42 9.27
N ASN A 25 46.70 -2.83 10.51
CA ASN A 25 45.72 -3.30 11.49
C ASN A 25 45.26 -2.06 12.29
N TYR A 26 44.19 -1.96 13.08
CA TYR A 26 43.31 -2.89 13.84
C TYR A 26 41.87 -2.31 13.81
N ILE A 27 40.77 -2.96 14.20
CA ILE A 27 40.32 -3.40 15.55
C ILE A 27 39.17 -4.41 15.31
N SER A 28 39.23 -5.70 15.67
CA SER A 28 39.18 -6.30 17.02
C SER A 28 37.86 -6.13 17.79
N CYS A 29 36.95 -7.11 17.67
CA CYS A 29 35.95 -7.39 18.71
C CYS A 29 36.14 -8.81 19.27
N ARG A 30 36.86 -8.94 20.40
CA ARG A 30 36.95 -10.19 21.18
C ARG A 30 35.76 -10.29 22.12
N ARG A 31 34.87 -11.28 21.92
CA ARG A 31 33.95 -11.69 23.00
C ARG A 31 34.63 -12.63 23.97
N PHE A 32 34.40 -12.41 25.26
CA PHE A 32 34.89 -13.25 26.35
C PHE A 32 34.26 -14.65 26.30
N SER A 33 35.09 -15.66 26.55
CA SER A 33 34.66 -17.05 26.71
C SER A 33 34.10 -17.31 28.10
N PHE A 34 32.82 -17.66 28.20
CA PHE A 34 32.27 -18.43 29.31
C PHE A 34 31.57 -19.67 28.74
N GLN A 35 32.13 -20.86 29.01
CA GLN A 35 31.34 -22.09 29.04
C GLN A 35 30.75 -22.22 30.46
N PRO A 36 29.55 -22.80 30.58
CA PRO A 36 29.56 -24.22 30.92
C PRO A 36 28.66 -25.11 30.04
N SER A 37 29.04 -26.38 30.05
CA SER A 37 28.34 -27.55 29.54
C SER A 37 26.81 -27.59 29.71
N THR A 38 26.11 -28.08 28.68
CA THR A 38 25.40 -29.39 28.75
C THR A 38 24.81 -29.80 27.40
N GLN A 39 25.59 -30.58 26.64
CA GLN A 39 25.18 -31.12 25.34
C GLN A 39 24.33 -32.40 25.50
N GLN A 40 23.18 -32.34 26.20
CA GLN A 40 22.35 -33.53 26.41
C GLN A 40 20.82 -33.30 26.59
N SER A 41 20.22 -32.38 25.85
CA SER A 41 18.75 -32.23 25.78
C SER A 41 18.17 -31.99 24.37
N ARG A 42 18.93 -31.40 23.44
CA ARG A 42 18.45 -31.02 22.09
C ARG A 42 18.29 -32.15 21.05
N ARG A 43 18.15 -33.42 21.47
CA ARG A 43 17.83 -34.55 20.57
C ARG A 43 16.47 -35.23 20.84
N ARG A 44 15.60 -34.62 21.65
CA ARG A 44 14.21 -35.10 21.87
C ARG A 44 13.09 -34.07 21.61
N MET A 45 13.40 -32.81 21.30
CA MET A 45 12.38 -31.82 20.91
C MET A 45 12.20 -31.65 19.40
N SER A 46 13.29 -31.71 18.61
CA SER A 46 13.21 -31.55 17.15
C SER A 46 12.49 -32.67 16.39
N ALA A 47 12.13 -33.77 17.06
CA ALA A 47 11.31 -34.84 16.51
C ALA A 47 9.81 -34.70 16.86
N LEU A 48 9.46 -33.83 17.80
CA LEU A 48 8.06 -33.59 18.20
C LEU A 48 7.50 -32.35 17.50
N THR A 49 8.29 -31.29 17.34
CA THR A 49 7.87 -30.11 16.57
C THR A 49 7.63 -30.46 15.10
N LEU A 50 8.53 -31.21 14.45
CA LEU A 50 8.38 -31.60 13.05
C LEU A 50 7.19 -32.55 12.80
N ALA A 51 6.71 -33.25 13.83
CA ALA A 51 5.48 -34.04 13.76
C ALA A 51 4.22 -33.15 13.90
N LEU A 52 4.26 -32.10 14.73
CA LEU A 52 3.14 -31.16 14.85
C LEU A 52 3.02 -30.21 13.63
N THR A 53 4.12 -29.73 13.03
CA THR A 53 4.01 -28.86 11.85
C THR A 53 3.47 -29.61 10.63
N VAL A 54 3.80 -30.90 10.47
CA VAL A 54 3.27 -31.72 9.36
C VAL A 54 1.80 -32.08 9.59
N VAL A 55 1.35 -32.29 10.84
CA VAL A 55 -0.08 -32.47 11.15
C VAL A 55 -0.86 -31.16 11.01
N ALA A 56 -0.27 -30.00 11.34
CA ALA A 56 -0.91 -28.70 11.14
C ALA A 56 -1.03 -28.32 9.64
N PHE A 57 0.00 -28.55 8.82
CA PHE A 57 -0.06 -28.30 7.38
C PHE A 57 -0.97 -29.27 6.62
N LEU A 58 -1.25 -30.47 7.16
CA LEU A 58 -2.24 -31.40 6.62
C LEU A 58 -3.65 -31.20 7.19
N ALA A 59 -3.85 -30.30 8.17
CA ALA A 59 -5.14 -30.02 8.79
C ALA A 59 -5.80 -28.70 8.36
N VAL A 60 -5.09 -27.84 7.61
CA VAL A 60 -5.62 -26.57 7.08
C VAL A 60 -5.93 -26.64 5.56
N GLN A 61 -5.72 -27.80 4.93
CA GLN A 61 -6.21 -28.12 3.57
C GLN A 61 -7.46 -29.03 3.57
N ALA A 62 -8.21 -29.07 4.66
CA ALA A 62 -9.49 -29.75 4.74
C ALA A 62 -10.62 -28.72 4.93
N LEU A 63 -11.73 -28.91 4.21
CA LEU A 63 -12.99 -28.15 4.29
C LEU A 63 -13.01 -26.77 3.60
N SER A 64 -12.62 -26.72 2.33
CA SER A 64 -13.69 -26.46 1.34
C SER A 64 -14.33 -27.82 1.03
N PRO A 65 -15.65 -28.01 1.16
CA PRO A 65 -16.29 -29.29 0.82
C PRO A 65 -16.23 -29.62 -0.67
N TYR A 66 -15.99 -28.63 -1.52
CA TYR A 66 -16.12 -28.72 -2.97
C TYR A 66 -14.75 -28.66 -3.63
N GLN A 67 -14.37 -29.74 -4.31
CA GLN A 67 -13.30 -29.70 -5.31
C GLN A 67 -13.87 -29.03 -6.57
N SER A 68 -13.24 -27.95 -7.05
CA SER A 68 -13.64 -27.36 -8.33
C SER A 68 -13.36 -28.35 -9.46
N VAL A 69 -14.42 -28.88 -10.08
CA VAL A 69 -14.34 -29.87 -11.16
C VAL A 69 -14.03 -29.15 -12.49
N ALA A 70 -12.78 -28.67 -12.63
CA ALA A 70 -12.31 -27.97 -13.83
C ALA A 70 -12.06 -28.89 -15.05
N ASP A 71 -12.32 -30.20 -14.94
CA ASP A 71 -11.95 -31.24 -15.94
C ASP A 71 -13.17 -32.05 -16.47
N ALA A 72 -14.38 -31.49 -16.40
CA ALA A 72 -15.56 -32.08 -17.06
C ALA A 72 -15.59 -31.70 -18.56
N GLY A 73 -15.28 -32.66 -19.44
CA GLY A 73 -15.06 -32.41 -20.88
C GLY A 73 -16.23 -31.79 -21.65
N GLU A 74 -15.89 -31.00 -22.68
CA GLU A 74 -16.76 -30.08 -23.45
C GLU A 74 -17.96 -30.70 -24.21
N ASN A 75 -18.25 -32.00 -24.07
CA ASN A 75 -19.30 -32.70 -24.83
C ASN A 75 -20.09 -33.70 -23.97
N ALA A 76 -20.64 -33.24 -22.84
CA ALA A 76 -21.64 -33.98 -22.07
C ALA A 76 -23.04 -33.59 -22.54
N ASP A 77 -23.88 -34.60 -22.82
CA ASP A 77 -25.23 -34.47 -23.39
C ASP A 77 -26.12 -33.51 -22.58
N SER A 78 -26.93 -32.70 -23.27
CA SER A 78 -27.66 -31.56 -22.66
C SER A 78 -29.06 -31.90 -22.16
N THR A 79 -29.39 -33.18 -22.05
CA THR A 79 -30.65 -33.67 -21.51
C THR A 79 -30.43 -34.25 -20.11
N PRO A 80 -31.02 -33.64 -19.05
CA PRO A 80 -31.47 -34.40 -17.91
C PRO A 80 -32.29 -35.59 -18.44
N GLY A 81 -32.02 -36.79 -17.95
CA GLY A 81 -32.92 -37.91 -18.19
C GLY A 81 -34.31 -37.54 -17.66
N PRO A 82 -35.41 -38.04 -18.25
CA PRO A 82 -36.70 -37.91 -17.57
C PRO A 82 -36.54 -38.51 -16.16
N CYS A 83 -36.99 -37.78 -15.13
CA CYS A 83 -37.20 -38.31 -13.78
C CYS A 83 -37.69 -39.75 -13.90
N GLU A 84 -36.97 -40.73 -13.33
CA GLU A 84 -37.29 -42.14 -13.56
C GLU A 84 -38.78 -42.39 -13.26
N ASP A 85 -39.49 -43.07 -14.16
CA ASP A 85 -40.93 -43.32 -14.06
C ASP A 85 -41.24 -44.05 -12.73
N GLY A 86 -41.62 -43.27 -11.71
CA GLY A 86 -41.81 -43.76 -10.34
C GLY A 86 -40.84 -43.24 -9.27
N TYR A 87 -40.05 -42.19 -9.51
CA TYR A 87 -39.38 -41.46 -8.42
C TYR A 87 -40.42 -41.00 -7.39
N VAL A 88 -40.17 -41.35 -6.12
CA VAL A 88 -40.99 -40.92 -4.98
C VAL A 88 -40.04 -40.24 -4.01
N ALA A 89 -40.16 -38.91 -3.91
CA ALA A 89 -39.34 -38.12 -3.03
C ALA A 89 -39.36 -38.69 -1.58
N PRO A 90 -38.21 -38.90 -0.95
CA PRO A 90 -38.12 -39.42 0.40
C PRO A 90 -38.80 -38.44 1.37
N THR A 91 -39.60 -38.96 2.31
CA THR A 91 -40.23 -38.10 3.32
C THR A 91 -39.18 -37.61 4.32
N PRO A 92 -38.95 -36.29 4.44
CA PRO A 92 -37.98 -35.75 5.39
C PRO A 92 -38.38 -35.99 6.85
N VAL A 93 -37.37 -36.01 7.71
CA VAL A 93 -37.56 -35.96 9.17
C VAL A 93 -37.36 -34.52 9.64
N ALA A 94 -38.41 -33.87 10.11
CA ALA A 94 -38.32 -32.53 10.67
C ALA A 94 -37.44 -32.51 11.93
N VAL A 95 -36.55 -31.51 12.04
CA VAL A 95 -35.64 -31.31 13.17
C VAL A 95 -35.95 -29.99 13.87
N ALA A 96 -36.05 -30.01 15.19
CA ALA A 96 -36.38 -28.81 15.97
C ALA A 96 -35.18 -27.85 16.08
N VAL A 97 -35.38 -26.59 15.66
CA VAL A 97 -34.39 -25.52 15.83
C VAL A 97 -34.38 -25.06 17.28
N THR A 98 -33.28 -25.29 17.99
CA THR A 98 -33.17 -25.00 19.43
C THR A 98 -32.59 -23.61 19.71
N GLY A 99 -31.71 -23.10 18.84
CA GLY A 99 -31.05 -21.80 18.91
C GLY A 99 -30.46 -21.39 17.56
N VAL A 100 -29.74 -20.26 17.57
CA VAL A 100 -29.00 -19.68 16.43
C VAL A 100 -27.58 -19.37 16.93
N PRO A 101 -26.49 -19.77 16.23
CA PRO A 101 -26.45 -20.50 14.96
C PRO A 101 -27.17 -21.87 15.02
N VAL A 102 -27.69 -22.31 13.88
CA VAL A 102 -28.54 -23.51 13.82
C VAL A 102 -27.66 -24.76 13.86
N VAL A 103 -27.56 -25.39 15.03
CA VAL A 103 -26.79 -26.62 15.25
C VAL A 103 -27.73 -27.80 15.49
N VAL A 104 -27.53 -28.89 14.76
CA VAL A 104 -28.36 -30.10 14.80
C VAL A 104 -27.53 -31.34 15.07
N THR A 105 -28.11 -32.33 15.78
CA THR A 105 -27.48 -33.64 15.99
C THR A 105 -27.48 -34.44 14.68
N SER A 106 -26.34 -35.02 14.32
CA SER A 106 -26.08 -35.54 12.98
C SER A 106 -25.15 -36.76 12.94
N THR A 107 -25.16 -37.45 11.81
CA THR A 107 -24.18 -38.45 11.39
C THR A 107 -23.77 -38.22 9.94
N ALA A 108 -22.68 -38.84 9.50
CA ALA A 108 -22.24 -38.80 8.09
C ALA A 108 -23.22 -39.48 7.10
N ASN A 109 -24.26 -40.16 7.58
CA ASN A 109 -25.33 -40.73 6.75
C ASN A 109 -26.52 -39.77 6.58
N ASP A 110 -26.54 -38.66 7.31
CA ASP A 110 -27.58 -37.63 7.23
C ASP A 110 -27.13 -36.48 6.31
N TYR A 111 -28.09 -35.76 5.75
CA TYR A 111 -27.88 -34.39 5.30
C TYR A 111 -29.13 -33.57 5.62
N PHE A 112 -29.02 -32.25 5.58
CA PHE A 112 -30.02 -31.33 6.11
C PHE A 112 -30.33 -30.21 5.13
N VAL A 113 -31.59 -29.85 5.05
CA VAL A 113 -32.08 -28.64 4.38
C VAL A 113 -32.49 -27.64 5.45
N LEU A 114 -31.96 -26.41 5.37
CA LEU A 114 -32.34 -25.28 6.20
C LEU A 114 -33.26 -24.36 5.40
N TYR A 115 -34.45 -24.09 5.93
CA TYR A 115 -35.40 -23.14 5.37
C TYR A 115 -35.51 -21.90 6.28
N ALA A 116 -35.65 -20.73 5.67
CA ALA A 116 -35.85 -19.44 6.32
C ALA A 116 -37.22 -18.85 5.93
N THR A 117 -37.98 -18.37 6.91
CA THR A 117 -39.22 -17.60 6.70
C THR A 117 -38.88 -16.12 6.59
N VAL A 118 -38.80 -15.62 5.35
CA VAL A 118 -38.36 -14.26 4.99
C VAL A 118 -39.53 -13.36 4.58
N PRO A 119 -39.40 -12.02 4.66
CA PRO A 119 -40.38 -11.09 4.12
C PRO A 119 -40.63 -11.26 2.61
N ALA A 120 -41.89 -11.12 2.18
CA ALA A 120 -42.32 -11.18 0.78
C ALA A 120 -43.34 -10.08 0.41
N GLY A 121 -43.70 -9.22 1.37
CA GLY A 121 -44.65 -8.13 1.22
C GLY A 121 -44.85 -7.43 2.58
N PRO A 122 -45.56 -6.29 2.63
CA PRO A 122 -45.74 -5.53 3.87
C PRO A 122 -46.36 -6.33 5.02
N ASP A 123 -47.26 -7.27 4.68
CA ASP A 123 -47.95 -8.17 5.60
C ASP A 123 -47.81 -9.65 5.15
N ALA A 124 -46.75 -9.99 4.40
CA ALA A 124 -46.57 -11.31 3.79
C ALA A 124 -45.15 -11.84 3.97
N THR A 125 -45.04 -13.16 4.16
CA THR A 125 -43.77 -13.89 4.26
C THR A 125 -43.76 -15.07 3.30
N ARG A 126 -42.57 -15.47 2.85
CA ARG A 126 -42.32 -16.71 2.09
C ARG A 126 -41.30 -17.55 2.86
N GLU A 127 -41.47 -18.87 2.83
CA GLU A 127 -40.42 -19.79 3.25
C GLU A 127 -39.52 -20.09 2.04
N VAL A 128 -38.20 -19.96 2.18
CA VAL A 128 -37.20 -20.25 1.14
C VAL A 128 -36.14 -21.20 1.70
N PRO A 129 -35.63 -22.16 0.92
CA PRO A 129 -34.48 -22.95 1.34
C PRO A 129 -33.20 -22.10 1.17
N VAL A 130 -32.35 -22.07 2.21
CA VAL A 130 -31.14 -21.22 2.26
C VAL A 130 -29.84 -22.02 2.36
N SER A 131 -29.92 -23.32 2.62
CA SER A 131 -28.74 -24.19 2.75
C SER A 131 -29.11 -25.65 2.60
N VAL A 132 -28.33 -26.41 1.82
CA VAL A 132 -28.26 -27.87 1.92
C VAL A 132 -26.87 -28.23 2.44
N THR A 133 -26.78 -29.03 3.50
CA THR A 133 -25.51 -29.32 4.21
C THR A 133 -25.41 -30.80 4.57
N ARG A 134 -24.30 -31.45 4.18
CA ARG A 134 -23.98 -32.82 4.59
C ARG A 134 -23.79 -32.92 6.11
N GLY A 135 -24.27 -34.03 6.69
CA GLY A 135 -24.12 -34.31 8.11
C GLY A 135 -22.69 -34.68 8.49
N GLU A 136 -22.24 -34.24 9.67
CA GLU A 136 -20.98 -34.63 10.29
C GLU A 136 -21.26 -35.54 11.49
N ALA A 137 -20.22 -36.20 12.02
CA ALA A 137 -20.39 -37.08 13.17
C ALA A 137 -20.60 -36.29 14.48
N GLY A 138 -21.80 -36.39 15.06
CA GLY A 138 -22.16 -35.75 16.33
C GLY A 138 -23.10 -34.57 16.12
N THR A 139 -22.59 -33.46 15.61
CA THR A 139 -23.38 -32.24 15.33
C THR A 139 -22.92 -31.53 14.06
N THR A 140 -23.86 -31.00 13.29
CA THR A 140 -23.63 -30.16 12.10
C THR A 140 -24.16 -28.75 12.36
N THR A 141 -23.43 -27.73 11.94
CA THR A 141 -23.90 -26.34 11.88
C THR A 141 -24.45 -26.06 10.48
N LEU A 142 -25.71 -25.64 10.40
CA LEU A 142 -26.38 -25.28 9.16
C LEU A 142 -26.23 -23.77 8.94
N ASN A 143 -25.69 -23.40 7.78
CA ASN A 143 -25.28 -22.02 7.51
C ASN A 143 -26.25 -21.34 6.55
N ASP A 144 -27.05 -20.43 7.09
CA ASP A 144 -27.57 -19.29 6.32
C ASP A 144 -26.39 -18.39 5.91
N ARG A 145 -26.46 -17.78 4.72
CA ARG A 145 -25.37 -16.93 4.18
C ARG A 145 -25.59 -15.44 4.40
N LEU A 146 -26.78 -15.06 4.89
CA LEU A 146 -27.19 -13.69 5.22
C LEU A 146 -27.38 -13.55 6.75
N GLU A 147 -27.78 -12.35 7.19
CA GLU A 147 -27.96 -12.02 8.61
C GLU A 147 -28.88 -13.05 9.31
N PRO A 148 -28.42 -13.71 10.39
CA PRO A 148 -29.18 -14.78 11.03
C PRO A 148 -30.51 -14.32 11.61
N LEU A 149 -31.60 -14.98 11.19
CA LEU A 149 -32.94 -14.72 11.73
C LEU A 149 -33.12 -15.28 13.14
N SER A 150 -34.22 -14.89 13.81
CA SER A 150 -34.63 -15.54 15.06
C SER A 150 -35.02 -17.01 14.81
N LYS A 151 -34.77 -17.88 15.80
CA LYS A 151 -34.92 -19.34 15.64
C LYS A 151 -36.30 -19.84 15.21
N ASP A 152 -37.35 -19.06 15.46
CA ASP A 152 -38.74 -19.33 15.05
C ASP A 152 -38.99 -19.09 13.56
N LYS A 153 -38.04 -18.45 12.85
CA LYS A 153 -38.05 -18.28 11.39
C LYS A 153 -37.34 -19.40 10.65
N TYR A 154 -36.61 -20.27 11.35
CA TYR A 154 -35.91 -21.39 10.75
C TYR A 154 -36.68 -22.70 10.90
N ARG A 155 -36.68 -23.50 9.84
CA ARG A 155 -37.18 -24.86 9.81
C ARG A 155 -36.10 -25.76 9.22
N VAL A 156 -35.89 -26.94 9.81
CA VAL A 156 -34.87 -27.89 9.35
C VAL A 156 -35.52 -29.22 8.99
N GLU A 157 -35.13 -29.74 7.84
CA GLU A 157 -35.44 -31.10 7.41
C GLU A 157 -34.16 -31.94 7.34
N LYS A 158 -34.28 -33.21 7.69
CA LYS A 158 -33.19 -34.19 7.64
C LYS A 158 -33.54 -35.35 6.74
N TYR A 159 -32.61 -35.68 5.87
CA TYR A 159 -32.70 -36.74 4.87
C TYR A 159 -31.61 -37.79 5.11
N GLN A 160 -31.57 -38.85 4.29
CA GLN A 160 -30.48 -39.84 4.30
C GLN A 160 -29.68 -39.72 3.01
N VAL A 161 -28.36 -39.71 3.11
CA VAL A 161 -27.45 -39.69 1.95
C VAL A 161 -27.64 -40.91 1.05
N ALA A 162 -28.09 -42.04 1.61
CA ALA A 162 -28.37 -43.28 0.87
C ALA A 162 -29.77 -43.32 0.20
N GLY A 163 -30.57 -42.27 0.37
CA GLY A 163 -31.89 -42.11 -0.24
C GLY A 163 -32.21 -40.61 -0.33
N PRO A 164 -31.50 -39.88 -1.21
CA PRO A 164 -31.58 -38.43 -1.30
C PRO A 164 -32.90 -37.95 -1.93
N GLY A 165 -33.29 -36.75 -1.50
CA GLY A 165 -34.31 -35.94 -2.13
C GLY A 165 -33.81 -35.24 -3.39
N ASP A 166 -34.73 -34.51 -3.99
CA ASP A 166 -34.56 -33.59 -5.11
C ASP A 166 -35.38 -32.37 -4.66
N LEU A 167 -34.69 -31.36 -4.15
CA LEU A 167 -35.28 -30.23 -3.42
C LEU A 167 -35.87 -29.17 -4.36
N ASP A 168 -35.22 -28.91 -5.49
CA ASP A 168 -35.66 -27.90 -6.46
C ASP A 168 -36.38 -28.46 -7.69
N GLY A 169 -36.40 -29.79 -7.86
CA GLY A 169 -37.25 -30.49 -8.82
C GLY A 169 -36.66 -30.63 -10.21
N ASP A 170 -35.33 -30.50 -10.37
CA ASP A 170 -34.66 -30.56 -11.68
C ASP A 170 -34.43 -31.99 -12.22
N CYS A 171 -34.84 -33.03 -11.45
CA CYS A 171 -34.60 -34.45 -11.65
C CYS A 171 -33.17 -34.95 -11.33
N VAL A 172 -32.32 -34.14 -10.67
CA VAL A 172 -31.06 -34.55 -10.05
C VAL A 172 -31.23 -34.56 -8.53
N ASP A 173 -30.60 -35.52 -7.85
CA ASP A 173 -30.73 -35.60 -6.38
C ASP A 173 -29.75 -34.66 -5.65
N ASP A 174 -30.19 -34.14 -4.49
CA ASP A 174 -29.47 -33.13 -3.70
C ASP A 174 -28.00 -33.49 -3.42
N ILE A 175 -27.71 -34.80 -3.31
CA ILE A 175 -26.38 -35.32 -2.98
C ILE A 175 -25.48 -35.37 -4.21
N THR A 176 -26.02 -35.80 -5.36
CA THR A 176 -25.32 -35.73 -6.65
C THR A 176 -25.00 -34.29 -7.02
N GLU A 177 -25.91 -33.35 -6.76
CA GLU A 177 -25.68 -31.93 -7.02
C GLU A 177 -24.64 -31.30 -6.07
N LEU A 178 -24.68 -31.62 -4.78
CA LEU A 178 -23.65 -31.19 -3.82
C LEU A 178 -22.25 -31.68 -4.25
N ASP A 179 -22.14 -32.92 -4.71
CA ASP A 179 -20.87 -33.46 -5.22
C ASP A 179 -20.50 -32.89 -6.61
N GLY A 180 -21.45 -32.24 -7.29
CA GLY A 180 -21.34 -31.64 -8.63
C GLY A 180 -21.44 -30.12 -8.66
N LEU A 181 -21.20 -29.41 -7.55
CA LEU A 181 -21.27 -27.94 -7.52
C LEU A 181 -20.38 -27.30 -8.59
N GLY A 182 -20.95 -26.33 -9.29
CA GLY A 182 -20.37 -25.71 -10.49
C GLY A 182 -21.09 -26.14 -11.76
N VAL A 183 -21.71 -27.33 -11.74
CA VAL A 183 -22.51 -27.91 -12.84
C VAL A 183 -24.01 -27.88 -12.51
N TYR A 184 -24.35 -28.17 -11.26
CA TYR A 184 -25.70 -28.15 -10.66
C TYR A 184 -25.63 -27.41 -9.31
N HIS A 185 -26.77 -27.20 -8.64
CA HIS A 185 -26.82 -26.58 -7.30
C HIS A 185 -28.19 -26.80 -6.64
N PRO A 186 -28.31 -27.50 -5.47
CA PRO A 186 -29.59 -27.98 -4.90
C PRO A 186 -30.56 -26.93 -4.32
N LEU A 187 -30.44 -25.68 -4.75
CA LEU A 187 -31.28 -24.54 -4.38
C LEU A 187 -31.63 -23.70 -5.63
N ASN A 188 -31.44 -24.26 -6.82
CA ASN A 188 -31.48 -23.55 -8.09
C ASN A 188 -31.79 -24.54 -9.23
N PRO A 189 -33.06 -24.66 -9.67
CA PRO A 189 -33.50 -25.60 -10.71
C PRO A 189 -33.10 -25.16 -12.13
N ALA A 190 -31.98 -24.44 -12.23
CA ALA A 190 -31.36 -23.98 -13.45
C ALA A 190 -30.62 -25.13 -14.12
N LYS A 191 -31.06 -25.49 -15.33
CA LYS A 191 -30.41 -26.52 -16.14
C LYS A 191 -28.92 -26.20 -16.33
N LYS A 192 -28.10 -27.25 -16.23
CA LYS A 192 -26.65 -27.21 -16.51
C LYS A 192 -26.30 -26.33 -17.72
N ILE A 193 -25.36 -25.42 -17.51
CA ILE A 193 -24.79 -24.53 -18.53
C ILE A 193 -23.29 -24.77 -18.70
N SER A 194 -22.73 -24.51 -19.89
CA SER A 194 -21.27 -24.59 -20.09
C SER A 194 -20.57 -23.37 -19.48
N ILE A 195 -19.37 -23.53 -18.93
CA ILE A 195 -18.57 -22.42 -18.37
C ILE A 195 -18.18 -21.36 -19.43
N GLY A 196 -18.20 -21.75 -20.71
CA GLY A 196 -18.04 -20.83 -21.83
C GLY A 196 -19.22 -19.87 -22.00
N ASP A 197 -20.39 -20.23 -21.49
CA ASP A 197 -21.64 -19.45 -21.56
C ASP A 197 -22.02 -18.80 -20.22
N GLY A 198 -21.78 -19.50 -19.10
CA GLY A 198 -22.15 -19.04 -17.77
C GLY A 198 -21.91 -20.09 -16.68
N SER A 199 -22.52 -19.89 -15.51
CA SER A 199 -22.64 -20.91 -14.45
C SER A 199 -23.96 -20.72 -13.69
N VAL A 200 -24.39 -21.77 -12.98
CA VAL A 200 -25.56 -21.76 -12.08
C VAL A 200 -25.20 -21.40 -10.63
N VAL A 201 -23.92 -21.20 -10.34
CA VAL A 201 -23.39 -20.95 -8.98
C VAL A 201 -22.14 -20.05 -9.03
N ILE A 202 -21.91 -19.24 -7.99
CA ILE A 202 -20.60 -18.62 -7.70
C ILE A 202 -20.05 -19.18 -6.39
N ASP A 203 -19.30 -20.27 -6.50
CA ASP A 203 -18.69 -20.99 -5.38
C ASP A 203 -17.45 -20.27 -4.81
N SER A 204 -16.81 -19.44 -5.64
CA SER A 204 -15.47 -18.89 -5.41
C SER A 204 -15.29 -17.52 -6.08
N HIS A 205 -14.32 -16.76 -5.60
CA HIS A 205 -13.94 -15.50 -6.27
C HIS A 205 -13.32 -15.75 -7.65
N GLU A 206 -12.64 -16.88 -7.84
CA GLU A 206 -12.06 -17.29 -9.13
C GLU A 206 -13.15 -17.57 -10.19
N MET A 207 -14.28 -18.16 -9.80
CA MET A 207 -15.44 -18.33 -10.69
C MET A 207 -15.99 -16.97 -11.17
N LEU A 208 -16.16 -16.01 -10.25
CA LEU A 208 -16.59 -14.66 -10.59
C LEU A 208 -15.59 -13.96 -11.53
N GLU A 209 -14.28 -14.07 -11.25
CA GLU A 209 -13.20 -13.54 -12.10
C GLU A 209 -13.12 -14.21 -13.48
N THR A 210 -13.52 -15.48 -13.59
CA THR A 210 -13.61 -16.23 -14.84
C THR A 210 -14.71 -15.65 -15.73
N LEU A 211 -15.91 -15.45 -15.17
CA LEU A 211 -17.11 -14.99 -15.86
C LEU A 211 -17.16 -13.47 -16.10
N ARG A 212 -16.42 -12.64 -15.35
CA ARG A 212 -16.52 -11.16 -15.42
C ARG A 212 -16.21 -10.59 -16.78
N TYR A 213 -16.74 -9.40 -17.04
CA TYR A 213 -16.35 -8.59 -18.20
C TYR A 213 -14.88 -8.14 -18.10
N LYS A 214 -14.09 -8.37 -19.15
CA LYS A 214 -12.64 -8.07 -19.22
C LYS A 214 -12.30 -6.90 -20.15
N GLY A 215 -13.28 -6.04 -20.48
CA GLY A 215 -13.11 -4.88 -21.37
C GLY A 215 -12.84 -3.53 -20.69
N HIS A 216 -12.56 -2.51 -21.49
CA HIS A 216 -11.92 -1.24 -21.08
C HIS A 216 -12.82 -0.17 -20.41
N LEU A 217 -13.88 -0.54 -19.69
CA LEU A 217 -14.75 0.42 -18.98
C LEU A 217 -14.95 0.00 -17.52
N GLU A 218 -15.02 0.98 -16.62
CA GLU A 218 -14.80 0.83 -15.17
C GLU A 218 -15.69 -0.13 -14.40
N GLN A 219 -16.84 -0.51 -14.95
CA GLN A 219 -17.80 -1.30 -14.20
C GLN A 219 -17.40 -2.79 -14.29
N VAL A 220 -16.60 -3.22 -13.32
CA VAL A 220 -16.22 -4.63 -13.13
C VAL A 220 -17.42 -5.38 -12.54
N PHE A 221 -18.17 -6.08 -13.38
CA PHE A 221 -19.28 -6.94 -12.97
C PHE A 221 -19.39 -8.21 -13.81
N ILE A 222 -20.05 -9.22 -13.25
CA ILE A 222 -20.74 -10.27 -13.99
C ILE A 222 -22.21 -9.88 -14.18
N LYS A 223 -22.82 -10.31 -15.28
CA LYS A 223 -24.27 -10.23 -15.47
C LYS A 223 -24.92 -11.50 -14.92
N PHE A 224 -26.14 -11.37 -14.44
CA PHE A 224 -27.00 -12.53 -14.15
C PHE A 224 -28.40 -12.33 -14.71
N VAL A 225 -29.05 -13.45 -15.00
CA VAL A 225 -30.48 -13.57 -15.32
C VAL A 225 -31.12 -14.44 -14.25
N ILE A 226 -32.33 -14.09 -13.82
CA ILE A 226 -33.21 -15.03 -13.12
C ILE A 226 -34.43 -15.25 -14.01
N LEU A 227 -34.66 -16.49 -14.43
CA LEU A 227 -35.88 -16.87 -15.12
C LEU A 227 -36.97 -17.15 -14.07
N ASP A 228 -38.19 -16.78 -14.44
CA ASP A 228 -39.43 -17.03 -13.69
C ASP A 228 -39.46 -16.73 -12.17
N LEU A 229 -38.96 -15.55 -11.76
CA LEU A 229 -38.88 -15.11 -10.35
C LEU A 229 -40.16 -15.31 -9.53
N GLU A 230 -41.35 -15.26 -10.14
CA GLU A 230 -42.64 -15.29 -9.44
C GLU A 230 -43.51 -16.52 -9.81
N GLY A 231 -43.02 -17.45 -10.64
CA GLY A 231 -43.83 -18.57 -11.15
C GLY A 231 -43.80 -19.83 -10.28
N GLY A 232 -42.77 -20.00 -9.47
CA GLY A 232 -42.58 -21.12 -8.54
C GLY A 232 -41.12 -21.54 -8.45
N ASP A 233 -40.50 -21.68 -9.62
CA ASP A 233 -39.21 -22.37 -9.80
C ASP A 233 -38.15 -21.40 -10.39
N PRO A 234 -37.63 -20.45 -9.60
CA PRO A 234 -36.77 -19.38 -10.10
C PRO A 234 -35.36 -19.88 -10.46
N GLN A 235 -35.00 -19.84 -11.74
CA GLN A 235 -33.70 -20.33 -12.23
C GLN A 235 -32.66 -19.20 -12.33
N VAL A 236 -31.57 -19.27 -11.57
CA VAL A 236 -30.47 -18.30 -11.57
C VAL A 236 -29.35 -18.72 -12.51
N TYR A 237 -28.98 -17.84 -13.44
CA TYR A 237 -27.85 -18.00 -14.35
C TYR A 237 -26.89 -16.81 -14.25
N PHE A 238 -25.63 -17.07 -13.92
CA PHE A 238 -24.52 -16.11 -14.00
C PHE A 238 -23.89 -16.19 -15.39
N MET A 239 -23.89 -15.09 -16.14
CA MET A 239 -23.44 -15.04 -17.52
C MET A 239 -21.92 -14.90 -17.62
N ASN A 240 -21.30 -15.62 -18.56
CA ASN A 240 -19.96 -15.30 -19.03
C ASN A 240 -20.01 -13.96 -19.78
N THR A 241 -19.77 -12.87 -19.06
CA THR A 241 -20.00 -11.50 -19.53
C THR A 241 -18.88 -11.03 -20.46
N THR A 242 -17.74 -11.75 -20.50
CA THR A 242 -16.74 -11.59 -21.56
C THR A 242 -17.24 -12.10 -22.91
N LYS A 243 -18.04 -13.18 -22.95
CA LYS A 243 -18.71 -13.66 -24.17
C LYS A 243 -19.98 -12.87 -24.47
N TYR A 244 -20.84 -12.69 -23.47
CA TYR A 244 -22.17 -12.12 -23.59
C TYR A 244 -22.26 -10.76 -22.87
N LEU A 245 -21.92 -9.69 -23.58
CA LEU A 245 -21.96 -8.32 -23.03
C LEU A 245 -23.38 -7.82 -22.73
N ALA A 246 -24.40 -8.33 -23.43
CA ALA A 246 -25.80 -7.97 -23.22
C ALA A 246 -26.63 -9.19 -22.80
N HIS A 247 -27.59 -8.94 -21.92
CA HIS A 247 -28.54 -9.93 -21.40
C HIS A 247 -29.39 -10.56 -22.51
N GLU A 248 -29.81 -9.73 -23.47
CA GLU A 248 -30.57 -10.14 -24.65
C GLU A 248 -29.75 -11.12 -25.52
N THR A 249 -28.47 -10.83 -25.75
CA THR A 249 -27.58 -11.70 -26.56
C THR A 249 -27.37 -13.07 -25.93
N PHE A 250 -27.26 -13.15 -24.59
CA PHE A 250 -27.19 -14.44 -23.89
C PHE A 250 -28.43 -15.28 -24.14
N LEU A 251 -29.62 -14.72 -23.95
CA LEU A 251 -30.89 -15.45 -24.13
C LEU A 251 -31.17 -15.80 -25.60
N ASP A 252 -30.79 -14.93 -26.55
CA ASP A 252 -30.96 -15.16 -27.98
C ASP A 252 -29.95 -16.15 -28.59
N GLU A 253 -28.73 -16.27 -28.03
CA GLU A 253 -27.71 -17.19 -28.55
C GLU A 253 -27.66 -18.52 -27.80
N TRP A 254 -27.77 -18.54 -26.46
CA TRP A 254 -27.78 -19.78 -25.68
C TRP A 254 -29.12 -20.50 -25.74
N LYS A 255 -30.24 -19.74 -25.75
CA LYS A 255 -31.63 -20.23 -25.86
C LYS A 255 -31.99 -21.34 -24.86
N PRO A 256 -32.21 -21.00 -23.58
CA PRO A 256 -32.77 -21.96 -22.63
C PRO A 256 -34.12 -22.51 -23.13
N ASP A 257 -34.34 -23.82 -23.07
CA ASP A 257 -35.57 -24.45 -23.60
C ASP A 257 -36.86 -23.88 -23.00
N ASP A 258 -36.80 -23.51 -21.71
CA ASP A 258 -37.94 -22.97 -20.95
C ASP A 258 -38.04 -21.44 -21.08
N TYR A 259 -37.24 -20.80 -21.96
CA TYR A 259 -37.27 -19.36 -22.15
C TYR A 259 -38.53 -18.93 -22.89
N HIS A 260 -39.47 -18.38 -22.14
CA HIS A 260 -40.63 -17.67 -22.66
C HIS A 260 -40.49 -16.18 -22.34
N HIS A 261 -40.54 -15.33 -23.37
CA HIS A 261 -40.47 -13.87 -23.23
C HIS A 261 -41.63 -13.36 -22.36
N GLY A 262 -41.35 -13.17 -21.06
CA GLY A 262 -42.35 -12.92 -20.02
C GLY A 262 -42.04 -11.74 -19.11
N ARG A 263 -42.91 -11.50 -18.11
CA ARG A 263 -42.77 -10.41 -17.13
C ARG A 263 -42.03 -10.81 -15.85
N THR A 264 -41.69 -12.09 -15.68
CA THR A 264 -41.05 -12.65 -14.48
C THR A 264 -39.52 -12.79 -14.60
N THR A 265 -38.95 -12.53 -15.78
CA THR A 265 -37.48 -12.54 -15.98
C THR A 265 -36.81 -11.30 -15.38
N ILE A 266 -35.81 -11.51 -14.53
CA ILE A 266 -34.98 -10.46 -13.93
C ILE A 266 -33.63 -10.38 -14.64
N TYR A 267 -33.15 -9.16 -14.78
CA TYR A 267 -31.85 -8.82 -15.35
C TYR A 267 -31.05 -8.00 -14.34
N GLY A 268 -29.86 -8.46 -14.00
CA GLY A 268 -28.99 -7.74 -13.06
C GLY A 268 -27.52 -7.81 -13.43
N ASN A 269 -26.75 -6.94 -12.77
CA ASN A 269 -25.31 -6.95 -12.70
C ASN A 269 -24.91 -7.28 -11.25
N LEU A 270 -23.83 -8.01 -11.05
CA LEU A 270 -23.26 -8.36 -9.76
C LEU A 270 -21.76 -8.00 -9.79
N GLY A 271 -21.36 -7.11 -8.89
CA GLY A 271 -19.98 -6.67 -8.69
C GLY A 271 -19.44 -7.09 -7.33
N TYR A 272 -18.14 -6.88 -7.15
CA TYR A 272 -17.46 -7.06 -5.88
C TYR A 272 -16.57 -5.85 -5.62
N SER A 273 -16.73 -5.24 -4.45
CA SER A 273 -15.99 -4.04 -4.04
C SER A 273 -15.09 -4.40 -2.85
N PRO A 274 -13.79 -4.66 -3.09
CA PRO A 274 -12.87 -5.21 -2.08
C PRO A 274 -12.53 -4.24 -0.95
N ASN A 275 -12.75 -2.94 -1.16
CA ASN A 275 -12.39 -1.88 -0.21
C ASN A 275 -13.60 -1.37 0.61
N VAL A 276 -14.73 -2.09 0.57
CA VAL A 276 -15.97 -1.72 1.26
C VAL A 276 -16.19 -2.65 2.45
N VAL A 277 -16.51 -2.09 3.61
CA VAL A 277 -16.83 -2.86 4.82
C VAL A 277 -18.29 -3.32 4.74
N ALA A 278 -18.54 -4.61 4.92
CA ALA A 278 -19.87 -5.20 4.96
C ALA A 278 -20.53 -5.02 6.34
N SER A 279 -21.83 -5.30 6.43
CA SER A 279 -22.62 -5.12 7.67
C SER A 279 -22.13 -5.96 8.85
N ASP A 280 -21.46 -7.09 8.60
CA ASP A 280 -20.83 -7.93 9.62
C ASP A 280 -19.45 -7.43 10.08
N GLY A 281 -18.96 -6.33 9.50
CA GLY A 281 -17.65 -5.75 9.76
C GLY A 281 -16.51 -6.36 8.94
N SER A 282 -16.78 -7.34 8.07
CA SER A 282 -15.78 -7.91 7.16
C SER A 282 -15.43 -6.95 6.02
N LEU A 283 -14.22 -7.08 5.47
CA LEU A 283 -13.77 -6.27 4.33
C LEU A 283 -14.04 -7.00 3.01
N GLY A 284 -14.72 -6.31 2.09
CA GLY A 284 -15.09 -6.80 0.76
C GLY A 284 -16.56 -7.16 0.67
N ILE A 285 -17.33 -6.39 -0.11
CA ILE A 285 -18.78 -6.60 -0.29
C ILE A 285 -19.10 -7.04 -1.72
N TYR A 286 -19.94 -8.07 -1.85
CA TYR A 286 -20.65 -8.38 -3.09
C TYR A 286 -21.86 -7.46 -3.20
N HIS A 287 -22.10 -6.87 -4.37
CA HIS A 287 -23.25 -6.00 -4.57
C HIS A 287 -23.93 -6.23 -5.91
N PHE A 288 -25.25 -6.32 -5.91
CA PHE A 288 -26.04 -6.51 -7.13
C PHE A 288 -26.91 -5.30 -7.47
N THR A 289 -27.15 -5.10 -8.76
CA THR A 289 -27.92 -3.97 -9.30
C THR A 289 -28.90 -4.48 -10.35
N LEU A 290 -30.15 -4.03 -10.28
CA LEU A 290 -31.25 -4.50 -11.14
C LEU A 290 -31.54 -3.49 -12.27
N LEU A 291 -31.62 -3.98 -13.51
CA LEU A 291 -31.63 -3.15 -14.73
C LEU A 291 -33.03 -2.68 -15.17
N ARG A 292 -34.09 -3.23 -14.59
CA ARG A 292 -35.49 -2.87 -14.88
C ARG A 292 -36.19 -2.45 -13.59
N GLY A 293 -37.35 -1.79 -13.70
CA GLY A 293 -38.07 -1.13 -12.60
C GLY A 293 -38.72 -2.08 -11.58
N ASN A 294 -37.91 -2.95 -10.99
CA ASN A 294 -38.28 -3.91 -9.95
C ASN A 294 -38.53 -3.18 -8.62
N ASN A 295 -39.37 -3.75 -7.77
CA ASN A 295 -39.67 -3.20 -6.45
C ASN A 295 -38.82 -3.86 -5.34
N TYR A 296 -38.77 -3.23 -4.16
CA TYR A 296 -38.13 -3.74 -2.95
C TYR A 296 -38.30 -5.25 -2.71
N TRP A 297 -39.52 -5.80 -2.80
CA TRP A 297 -39.78 -7.22 -2.51
C TRP A 297 -39.18 -8.16 -3.55
N GLN A 298 -39.10 -7.71 -4.81
CA GLN A 298 -38.37 -8.44 -5.85
C GLN A 298 -36.86 -8.38 -5.62
N ALA A 299 -36.32 -7.23 -5.18
CA ALA A 299 -34.91 -7.14 -4.78
C ALA A 299 -34.60 -8.04 -3.57
N HIS A 300 -35.51 -8.12 -2.59
CA HIS A 300 -35.40 -9.06 -1.47
C HIS A 300 -35.42 -10.52 -1.96
N HIS A 301 -36.30 -10.89 -2.91
CA HIS A 301 -36.29 -12.23 -3.47
C HIS A 301 -34.97 -12.55 -4.18
N VAL A 302 -34.49 -11.64 -5.03
CA VAL A 302 -33.20 -11.78 -5.73
C VAL A 302 -32.05 -11.94 -4.73
N ASN A 303 -32.04 -11.21 -3.62
CA ASN A 303 -30.99 -11.30 -2.60
C ASN A 303 -30.91 -12.69 -1.95
N GLU A 304 -32.05 -13.30 -1.60
CA GLU A 304 -32.09 -14.66 -1.06
C GLU A 304 -31.62 -15.70 -2.10
N LEU A 305 -32.07 -15.58 -3.36
CA LEU A 305 -31.67 -16.48 -4.45
C LEU A 305 -30.17 -16.36 -4.77
N LEU A 306 -29.62 -15.14 -4.78
CA LEU A 306 -28.18 -14.92 -4.95
C LEU A 306 -27.40 -15.46 -3.75
N ALA A 307 -27.84 -15.24 -2.52
CA ALA A 307 -27.15 -15.78 -1.34
C ALA A 307 -27.15 -17.32 -1.30
N ALA A 308 -28.25 -17.95 -1.74
CA ALA A 308 -28.36 -19.40 -1.89
C ALA A 308 -27.41 -19.94 -2.97
N THR A 309 -27.33 -19.27 -4.13
CA THR A 309 -26.50 -19.68 -5.30
C THR A 309 -25.08 -19.13 -5.30
N MET A 310 -24.67 -18.42 -4.25
CA MET A 310 -23.31 -17.91 -4.09
C MET A 310 -22.69 -18.43 -2.79
N PRO A 311 -22.22 -19.70 -2.73
CA PRO A 311 -21.48 -20.25 -1.60
C PRO A 311 -20.22 -19.47 -1.19
N VAL A 312 -19.78 -18.47 -1.96
CA VAL A 312 -18.74 -17.51 -1.60
C VAL A 312 -19.20 -16.41 -0.62
N VAL A 313 -20.51 -16.10 -0.54
CA VAL A 313 -21.08 -15.02 0.30
C VAL A 313 -21.04 -15.38 1.78
N ARG A 314 -20.63 -14.42 2.62
CA ARG A 314 -20.52 -14.53 4.08
C ARG A 314 -21.06 -13.24 4.70
N ASN A 315 -22.40 -13.11 4.78
CA ASN A 315 -23.12 -11.92 5.25
C ASN A 315 -22.67 -10.57 4.62
N ASN A 316 -22.11 -10.65 3.41
CA ASN A 316 -21.49 -9.54 2.71
C ASN A 316 -22.07 -9.34 1.30
N LEU A 317 -23.38 -9.57 1.17
CA LEU A 317 -24.15 -9.27 -0.05
C LEU A 317 -25.07 -8.08 0.20
N ALA A 318 -25.08 -7.12 -0.73
CA ALA A 318 -25.94 -5.94 -0.67
C ALA A 318 -26.65 -5.65 -2.00
N TYR A 319 -27.83 -5.04 -1.92
CA TYR A 319 -28.52 -4.50 -3.07
C TYR A 319 -28.11 -3.05 -3.29
N LYS A 320 -27.57 -2.75 -4.48
CA LYS A 320 -27.28 -1.39 -4.95
C LYS A 320 -28.32 -0.97 -6.00
N PRO A 321 -29.29 -0.10 -5.66
CA PRO A 321 -30.26 0.42 -6.62
C PRO A 321 -29.62 1.15 -7.81
N SER A 322 -30.14 0.93 -9.04
CA SER A 322 -29.67 1.62 -10.26
C SER A 322 -29.89 3.14 -10.26
N VAL A 323 -30.73 3.64 -9.36
CA VAL A 323 -31.00 5.06 -9.12
C VAL A 323 -31.19 5.25 -7.62
N SER A 324 -30.69 6.36 -7.06
CA SER A 324 -30.81 6.65 -5.64
C SER A 324 -32.28 6.58 -5.19
N PRO A 325 -32.61 5.84 -4.11
CA PRO A 325 -33.97 5.73 -3.59
C PRO A 325 -34.61 7.10 -3.37
N ARG A 326 -35.84 7.29 -3.84
CA ARG A 326 -36.58 8.53 -3.58
C ARG A 326 -36.94 8.60 -2.11
N ALA A 327 -36.80 9.78 -1.50
CA ALA A 327 -37.22 10.03 -0.12
C ALA A 327 -38.65 9.51 0.14
N GLY A 328 -38.73 8.44 0.94
CA GLY A 328 -39.98 7.78 1.30
C GLY A 328 -40.44 6.62 0.41
N SER A 329 -39.62 6.07 -0.48
CA SER A 329 -39.82 4.72 -1.04
C SER A 329 -39.61 3.64 0.03
N LEU A 330 -39.88 2.36 -0.28
CA LEU A 330 -39.61 1.26 0.67
C LEU A 330 -38.10 1.08 0.87
N GLU A 331 -37.34 1.13 -0.22
CA GLU A 331 -35.86 1.10 -0.24
C GLU A 331 -35.23 2.23 0.60
N ALA A 332 -35.97 3.34 0.81
CA ALA A 332 -35.55 4.48 1.65
C ALA A 332 -36.15 4.50 3.07
N LYS A 333 -36.97 3.50 3.44
CA LYS A 333 -37.72 3.42 4.71
C LYS A 333 -37.58 2.07 5.43
N HIS A 334 -37.16 1.05 4.71
CA HIS A 334 -37.21 -0.34 5.12
C HIS A 334 -35.88 -0.97 4.72
N THR A 335 -34.94 -0.94 5.64
CA THR A 335 -33.79 -1.83 5.69
C THR A 335 -34.16 -2.90 6.70
N ASP A 336 -34.51 -4.09 6.23
CA ASP A 336 -34.41 -5.30 7.06
C ASP A 336 -32.96 -5.78 6.98
N ASP A 337 -32.43 -6.34 8.06
CA ASP A 337 -30.99 -6.58 8.22
C ASP A 337 -30.42 -7.58 7.18
N ARG A 338 -31.30 -8.38 6.55
CA ARG A 338 -30.98 -9.29 5.44
C ARG A 338 -30.82 -8.63 4.07
N LEU A 339 -31.48 -7.50 3.81
CA LEU A 339 -31.39 -6.76 2.53
C LEU A 339 -30.70 -5.41 2.75
N VAL A 340 -29.37 -5.47 2.87
CA VAL A 340 -28.52 -4.30 2.99
C VAL A 340 -28.63 -3.46 1.72
N ILE A 341 -29.00 -2.17 1.86
CA ILE A 341 -29.08 -1.22 0.74
C ILE A 341 -27.77 -0.44 0.66
N LEU A 342 -27.05 -0.60 -0.44
CA LEU A 342 -25.76 0.08 -0.71
C LEU A 342 -25.98 1.28 -1.63
N GLN A 343 -25.49 2.46 -1.22
CA GLN A 343 -25.51 3.69 -2.02
C GLN A 343 -24.17 3.93 -2.72
N ASP A 344 -24.13 4.87 -3.67
CA ASP A 344 -22.88 5.25 -4.35
C ASP A 344 -21.83 5.85 -3.39
N SER A 345 -22.26 6.48 -2.29
CA SER A 345 -21.38 6.93 -1.19
C SER A 345 -20.64 5.78 -0.51
N ASP A 346 -21.32 4.65 -0.36
CA ASP A 346 -20.91 3.54 0.51
C ASP A 346 -19.89 2.64 -0.21
N LEU A 347 -19.80 2.77 -1.54
CA LEU A 347 -18.73 2.22 -2.37
C LEU A 347 -17.39 2.97 -2.22
N HIS A 348 -17.37 4.09 -1.49
CA HIS A 348 -16.18 4.87 -1.15
C HIS A 348 -16.08 5.10 0.39
N PRO A 349 -16.05 4.05 1.23
CA PRO A 349 -16.33 4.21 2.65
C PRO A 349 -15.07 4.47 3.49
N ASP A 350 -15.12 5.52 4.31
CA ASP A 350 -15.38 5.36 5.76
C ASP A 350 -14.75 4.18 6.53
N VAL A 351 -13.49 3.85 6.24
CA VAL A 351 -12.67 2.99 7.12
C VAL A 351 -12.45 3.69 8.49
N PRO A 352 -12.62 3.02 9.64
CA PRO A 352 -12.40 3.65 10.95
C PRO A 352 -10.92 3.69 11.37
N PHE A 353 -10.12 2.73 10.91
CA PHE A 353 -8.72 2.53 11.25
C PHE A 353 -7.94 1.92 10.08
N VAL A 354 -6.77 2.46 9.74
CA VAL A 354 -5.78 1.81 8.88
C VAL A 354 -4.42 1.79 9.60
N PRO A 355 -3.82 0.61 9.85
CA PRO A 355 -2.44 0.50 10.35
C PRO A 355 -1.47 0.79 9.21
N LEU A 356 -0.69 1.87 9.32
CA LEU A 356 0.19 2.34 8.24
C LEU A 356 1.66 2.06 8.53
N ASN A 357 2.08 2.26 9.79
CA ASN A 357 3.34 1.74 10.32
C ASN A 357 3.10 1.12 11.71
N GLN A 358 3.38 -0.17 11.84
CA GLN A 358 3.24 -0.92 13.09
C GLN A 358 4.50 -0.72 13.94
N ALA A 359 4.35 -0.05 15.07
CA ALA A 359 5.44 0.28 15.99
C ALA A 359 4.87 0.73 17.34
N GLU A 360 5.74 1.05 18.30
CA GLU A 360 5.38 1.69 19.57
C GLU A 360 6.19 2.97 19.80
N GLY A 361 5.58 3.93 20.50
CA GLY A 361 6.17 5.23 20.79
C GLY A 361 5.64 5.83 22.09
N TYR A 362 6.45 6.69 22.69
CA TYR A 362 6.12 7.42 23.92
C TYR A 362 6.32 8.91 23.69
N GLY A 363 5.34 9.75 24.02
CA GLY A 363 5.40 11.17 23.71
C GLY A 363 4.26 12.01 24.28
N LEU A 364 4.28 13.32 24.04
CA LEU A 364 3.20 14.24 24.39
C LEU A 364 2.11 14.20 23.32
N LEU A 365 0.89 13.77 23.63
CA LEU A 365 -0.20 13.75 22.66
C LEU A 365 -0.67 15.19 22.37
N ARG A 366 -0.58 15.64 21.12
CA ARG A 366 -1.07 16.95 20.67
C ARG A 366 -2.04 16.79 19.52
N LEU A 367 -3.12 17.56 19.56
CA LEU A 367 -3.88 17.93 18.36
C LEU A 367 -3.12 19.07 17.69
N MET A 368 -2.91 18.95 16.38
CA MET A 368 -2.16 19.90 15.57
C MET A 368 -3.15 20.83 14.85
N GLU A 369 -2.94 22.14 14.96
CA GLU A 369 -3.62 23.16 14.14
C GLU A 369 -2.78 23.46 12.88
N ASP A 370 -3.34 24.13 11.86
CA ASP A 370 -2.72 24.26 10.52
C ASP A 370 -1.33 24.94 10.51
N ASP A 371 -1.03 25.78 11.52
CA ASP A 371 0.24 26.51 11.66
C ASP A 371 1.21 25.85 12.69
N ASP A 372 0.86 24.70 13.25
CA ASP A 372 1.50 24.14 14.45
C ASP A 372 2.58 23.09 14.06
N GLU A 373 3.87 23.37 14.28
CA GLU A 373 4.93 22.36 14.11
C GLU A 373 5.02 21.41 15.32
N PRO A 374 5.04 20.07 15.11
CA PRO A 374 5.23 19.12 16.20
C PRO A 374 6.70 19.04 16.61
N ARG A 375 6.94 18.70 17.88
CA ARG A 375 8.28 18.53 18.44
C ARG A 375 8.74 17.06 18.34
N PRO A 376 10.05 16.77 18.41
CA PRO A 376 10.60 15.41 18.36
C PRO A 376 9.99 14.37 19.31
N MET A 377 9.37 14.82 20.40
CA MET A 377 8.75 13.99 21.43
C MET A 377 7.22 14.06 21.43
N ASP A 378 6.60 14.75 20.47
CA ASP A 378 5.15 14.85 20.36
C ASP A 378 4.60 13.62 19.60
N ILE A 379 3.42 13.15 19.99
CA ILE A 379 2.59 12.24 19.19
C ILE A 379 1.50 13.11 18.60
N ALA A 380 1.54 13.31 17.28
CA ALA A 380 0.77 14.31 16.57
C ALA A 380 -0.52 13.73 16.01
N ILE A 381 -1.67 14.33 16.34
CA ILE A 381 -2.97 14.10 15.72
C ILE A 381 -3.21 15.21 14.71
N TYR A 382 -3.43 14.86 13.44
CA TYR A 382 -3.76 15.81 12.38
C TYR A 382 -5.16 15.56 11.81
N GLU A 383 -5.91 16.64 11.57
CA GLU A 383 -7.21 16.61 10.87
C GLU A 383 -7.07 16.75 9.34
N SER A 384 -5.91 17.21 8.88
CA SER A 384 -5.47 17.31 7.48
C SER A 384 -4.17 16.51 7.28
N LEU A 385 -3.65 16.40 6.04
CA LEU A 385 -2.29 15.88 5.84
C LEU A 385 -1.33 17.08 5.93
N PRO A 386 -0.34 17.07 6.85
CA PRO A 386 0.64 18.15 6.92
C PRO A 386 1.51 18.13 5.66
N ASN A 387 1.85 19.31 5.12
CA ASN A 387 2.71 19.39 3.92
C ASN A 387 4.15 18.89 4.17
N ASP A 388 4.62 19.04 5.41
CA ASP A 388 5.90 18.53 5.90
C ASP A 388 5.67 17.99 7.32
N LEU A 389 6.07 16.74 7.58
CA LEU A 389 6.11 16.17 8.94
C LEU A 389 7.54 16.25 9.49
N PRO A 390 7.83 17.00 10.58
CA PRO A 390 9.10 16.96 11.30
C PRO A 390 9.34 15.61 12.00
N ARG A 391 10.40 15.51 12.81
CA ARG A 391 10.57 14.34 13.70
C ARG A 391 9.47 14.35 14.75
N VAL A 392 8.83 13.20 14.97
CA VAL A 392 7.77 12.97 15.98
C VAL A 392 7.96 11.61 16.65
N ALA A 393 7.30 11.40 17.78
CA ALA A 393 7.25 10.11 18.49
C ALA A 393 6.09 9.20 18.02
N GLY A 394 5.22 9.70 17.13
CA GLY A 394 4.14 8.94 16.50
C GLY A 394 3.17 9.87 15.76
N THR A 395 2.42 9.34 14.80
CA THR A 395 1.43 10.10 14.01
C THR A 395 0.07 9.43 14.00
N ILE A 396 -0.98 10.25 14.03
CA ILE A 396 -2.38 9.86 13.88
C ILE A 396 -3.02 10.85 12.89
N THR A 397 -3.70 10.37 11.86
CA THR A 397 -4.52 11.24 10.99
C THR A 397 -6.00 10.89 11.09
N THR A 398 -6.89 11.89 10.99
CA THR A 398 -8.34 11.66 10.84
C THR A 398 -8.81 11.62 9.39
N ILE A 399 -7.87 11.71 8.43
CA ILE A 399 -8.10 11.45 7.00
C ILE A 399 -7.19 10.32 6.48
N PRO A 400 -7.62 9.54 5.48
CA PRO A 400 -6.86 8.40 4.97
C PRO A 400 -5.49 8.80 4.41
N GLN A 401 -4.51 7.90 4.61
CA GLN A 401 -3.17 7.98 4.02
C GLN A 401 -2.98 6.79 3.08
N THR A 402 -2.20 6.99 2.00
CA THR A 402 -1.61 5.87 1.25
C THR A 402 -0.32 5.39 1.96
N PRO A 403 0.11 4.13 1.78
CA PRO A 403 1.36 3.66 2.38
C PRO A 403 2.64 4.37 1.88
N LEU A 404 2.58 5.03 0.72
CA LEU A 404 3.65 5.92 0.20
C LEU A 404 3.46 7.40 0.55
N SER A 405 2.48 7.78 1.37
CA SER A 405 2.42 9.14 1.90
C SER A 405 3.73 9.50 2.60
N HIS A 406 4.20 10.73 2.44
CA HIS A 406 5.47 11.15 3.04
C HIS A 406 5.46 11.00 4.58
N VAL A 407 4.28 11.21 5.19
CA VAL A 407 3.97 10.91 6.60
C VAL A 407 4.33 9.46 6.93
N ASN A 408 3.78 8.48 6.20
CA ASN A 408 4.03 7.07 6.49
C ASN A 408 5.47 6.65 6.22
N LEU A 409 6.06 7.10 5.11
CA LEU A 409 7.47 6.82 4.80
C LEU A 409 8.39 7.34 5.92
N ARG A 410 8.12 8.52 6.47
CA ARG A 410 8.88 9.07 7.60
C ARG A 410 8.62 8.33 8.91
N ALA A 411 7.40 7.82 9.12
CA ALA A 411 7.07 7.00 10.28
C ALA A 411 7.82 5.66 10.29
N ILE A 412 7.85 4.97 9.13
CA ILE A 412 8.65 3.75 8.90
C ILE A 412 10.13 4.02 9.19
N GLN A 413 10.70 5.08 8.58
CA GLN A 413 12.11 5.46 8.75
C GLN A 413 12.50 5.74 10.21
N ASN A 414 11.63 6.43 10.96
CA ASN A 414 11.87 6.72 12.37
C ASN A 414 11.49 5.58 13.32
N SER A 415 10.92 4.48 12.80
CA SER A 415 10.37 3.36 13.59
C SER A 415 9.33 3.81 14.62
N VAL A 416 8.45 4.73 14.24
CA VAL A 416 7.39 5.29 15.11
C VAL A 416 5.99 4.94 14.61
N PRO A 417 5.00 4.74 15.50
CA PRO A 417 3.65 4.32 15.12
C PRO A 417 2.96 5.35 14.21
N ASN A 418 2.33 4.87 13.14
CA ASN A 418 1.46 5.68 12.28
C ASN A 418 0.18 4.92 11.92
N ALA A 419 -0.95 5.59 12.06
CA ALA A 419 -2.25 5.08 11.66
C ALA A 419 -3.19 6.22 11.27
N PHE A 420 -4.10 5.93 10.35
CA PHE A 420 -5.31 6.71 10.19
C PHE A 420 -6.35 6.19 11.19
N ILE A 421 -6.97 7.10 11.96
CA ILE A 421 -7.97 6.82 12.99
C ILE A 421 -9.09 7.87 12.86
N ARG A 422 -10.14 7.56 12.09
CA ARG A 422 -11.20 8.52 11.71
C ARG A 422 -11.85 9.22 12.91
N ASP A 423 -12.20 8.45 13.93
CA ASP A 423 -13.09 8.90 15.01
C ASP A 423 -12.35 9.18 16.34
N ILE A 424 -11.02 9.33 16.33
CA ILE A 424 -10.26 9.63 17.57
C ILE A 424 -10.72 10.92 18.25
N LEU A 425 -11.13 11.93 17.48
CA LEU A 425 -11.71 13.19 17.97
C LEU A 425 -13.22 13.10 18.26
N LYS A 426 -13.77 11.88 18.38
CA LYS A 426 -15.13 11.62 18.90
C LYS A 426 -15.11 10.77 20.18
N ASP A 427 -14.01 10.09 20.51
CA ASP A 427 -13.85 9.36 21.78
C ASP A 427 -13.39 10.31 22.89
N GLU A 428 -14.28 10.60 23.85
CA GLU A 428 -14.00 11.46 25.00
C GLU A 428 -12.90 10.92 25.93
N THR A 429 -12.67 9.60 25.94
CA THR A 429 -11.58 8.96 26.71
C THR A 429 -10.23 9.27 26.08
N LEU A 430 -10.14 9.21 24.76
CA LEU A 430 -8.91 9.50 24.01
C LEU A 430 -8.63 11.01 23.97
N LYS A 431 -9.66 11.85 23.82
CA LYS A 431 -9.54 13.32 23.99
C LYS A 431 -8.96 13.70 25.34
N ALA A 432 -9.34 13.01 26.43
CA ALA A 432 -8.82 13.27 27.78
C ALA A 432 -7.33 12.92 27.95
N LEU A 433 -6.66 12.39 26.92
CA LEU A 433 -5.21 12.21 26.85
C LEU A 433 -4.48 13.34 26.10
N ILE A 434 -5.18 14.21 25.37
CA ILE A 434 -4.57 15.34 24.67
C ILE A 434 -3.95 16.30 25.70
N GLY A 435 -2.72 16.73 25.45
CA GLY A 435 -1.90 17.52 26.38
C GLY A 435 -1.20 16.69 27.47
N LYS A 436 -1.29 15.35 27.44
CA LYS A 436 -0.59 14.45 28.37
C LYS A 436 0.49 13.63 27.68
N HIS A 437 1.42 13.13 28.48
CA HIS A 437 2.33 12.07 28.03
C HIS A 437 1.57 10.77 27.87
N VAL A 438 1.77 10.08 26.76
CA VAL A 438 1.09 8.84 26.38
C VAL A 438 2.07 7.79 25.88
N TYR A 439 1.63 6.53 25.99
CA TYR A 439 2.13 5.41 25.18
C TYR A 439 1.15 5.20 24.04
N TYR A 440 1.68 5.10 22.83
CA TYR A 440 0.94 4.83 21.60
C TYR A 440 1.58 3.64 20.90
N ALA A 441 0.78 2.65 20.49
CA ALA A 441 1.23 1.53 19.68
C ALA A 441 0.21 1.17 18.62
N VAL A 442 0.69 0.75 17.44
CA VAL A 442 -0.11 0.36 16.28
C VAL A 442 0.25 -1.09 15.91
N THR A 443 -0.75 -1.93 15.70
CA THR A 443 -0.62 -3.31 15.23
C THR A 443 -1.56 -3.54 14.04
N GLY A 444 -1.42 -4.66 13.34
CA GLY A 444 -2.31 -5.03 12.24
C GLY A 444 -3.77 -5.21 12.65
N GLU A 445 -4.05 -5.38 13.95
CA GLU A 445 -5.41 -5.60 14.50
C GLU A 445 -6.01 -4.33 15.15
N GLY A 446 -5.23 -3.26 15.36
CA GLY A 446 -5.72 -2.05 16.03
C GLY A 446 -4.62 -1.17 16.61
N TYR A 447 -4.97 -0.37 17.62
CA TYR A 447 -4.03 0.49 18.32
C TYR A 447 -4.27 0.49 19.83
N THR A 448 -3.24 0.86 20.59
CA THR A 448 -3.31 1.12 22.03
C THR A 448 -2.87 2.56 22.29
N LEU A 449 -3.68 3.32 23.03
CA LEU A 449 -3.35 4.67 23.48
C LEU A 449 -3.68 4.80 24.97
N ARG A 450 -2.70 5.13 25.81
CA ARG A 450 -2.86 5.27 27.28
C ARG A 450 -1.98 6.39 27.82
N GLU A 451 -2.32 6.93 28.99
CA GLU A 451 -1.41 7.82 29.73
C GLU A 451 -0.11 7.09 30.11
N ALA A 452 1.02 7.82 30.05
CA ALA A 452 2.35 7.34 30.41
C ALA A 452 3.05 8.34 31.34
N THR A 453 3.94 7.83 32.17
CA THR A 453 4.77 8.66 33.05
C THR A 453 5.89 9.34 32.25
N LYS A 454 6.34 10.52 32.70
CA LYS A 454 7.52 11.17 32.13
C LYS A 454 8.76 10.25 32.15
N LYS A 455 8.88 9.35 33.13
CA LYS A 455 9.98 8.38 33.18
C LYS A 455 9.93 7.36 32.03
N GLU A 456 8.75 6.83 31.68
CA GLU A 456 8.60 5.93 30.51
C GLU A 456 9.05 6.64 29.22
N VAL A 457 8.64 7.89 29.04
CA VAL A 457 9.03 8.72 27.88
C VAL A 457 10.55 8.95 27.86
N ASP A 458 11.12 9.41 28.97
CA ASP A 458 12.56 9.70 29.07
C ASP A 458 13.42 8.43 28.87
N ASP A 459 13.01 7.28 29.42
CA ASP A 459 13.70 6.00 29.27
C ASP A 459 13.64 5.48 27.81
N HIS A 460 12.47 5.53 27.16
CA HIS A 460 12.29 5.09 25.77
C HIS A 460 13.16 5.91 24.80
N HIS A 461 13.12 7.24 24.90
CA HIS A 461 13.94 8.11 24.04
C HIS A 461 15.44 8.04 24.34
N ALA A 462 15.83 7.76 25.59
CA ALA A 462 17.22 7.48 25.92
C ALA A 462 17.73 6.15 25.33
N ALA A 463 16.85 5.15 25.19
CA ALA A 463 17.18 3.86 24.58
C ALA A 463 17.19 3.91 23.03
N ALA A 464 16.30 4.71 22.43
CA ALA A 464 16.15 4.82 20.98
C ALA A 464 17.20 5.72 20.29
N ARG A 465 17.90 6.60 21.02
CA ARG A 465 18.96 7.46 20.46
C ARG A 465 20.28 6.70 20.31
N PRO A 466 21.02 6.86 19.20
CA PRO A 466 22.40 6.38 19.09
C PRO A 466 23.26 6.90 20.25
N THR A 467 24.20 6.08 20.72
CA THR A 467 25.09 6.46 21.84
C THR A 467 26.40 7.09 21.37
N ALA A 468 26.80 6.87 20.12
CA ALA A 468 28.00 7.43 19.51
C ALA A 468 27.67 8.67 18.66
N THR A 469 28.57 9.65 18.66
CA THR A 469 28.57 10.73 17.66
C THR A 469 28.95 10.15 16.30
N GLN A 470 28.25 10.60 15.26
CA GLN A 470 28.52 10.24 13.87
C GLN A 470 29.18 11.44 13.17
N THR A 471 30.30 11.22 12.50
CA THR A 471 31.02 12.25 11.75
C THR A 471 30.93 11.88 10.27
N PRO A 472 30.03 12.53 9.49
CA PRO A 472 29.92 12.29 8.05
C PRO A 472 31.27 12.41 7.34
N GLU A 473 31.57 11.47 6.45
CA GLU A 473 32.73 11.57 5.57
C GLU A 473 32.53 12.70 4.55
N ARG A 474 33.61 13.37 4.17
CA ARG A 474 33.54 14.56 3.32
C ARG A 474 34.85 14.79 2.59
N ASP A 475 34.94 14.30 1.37
CA ASP A 475 36.04 14.64 0.48
C ASP A 475 35.88 16.07 -0.05
N LEU A 476 36.92 16.87 0.16
CA LEU A 476 37.05 18.26 -0.31
C LEU A 476 38.13 18.39 -1.39
N THR A 477 38.75 17.28 -1.82
CA THR A 477 39.77 17.29 -2.88
C THR A 477 39.15 17.43 -4.28
N VAL A 478 37.86 17.12 -4.43
CA VAL A 478 37.10 17.36 -5.67
C VAL A 478 36.60 18.81 -5.70
N THR A 479 37.28 19.65 -6.49
CA THR A 479 37.07 21.11 -6.53
C THR A 479 36.33 21.62 -7.77
N LYS A 480 35.68 20.75 -8.54
CA LYS A 480 35.00 21.09 -9.80
C LYS A 480 33.58 20.54 -9.85
N ILE A 481 32.71 21.30 -10.50
CA ILE A 481 31.42 20.78 -10.97
C ILE A 481 31.70 19.72 -12.04
N THR A 482 31.12 18.53 -11.89
CA THR A 482 31.41 17.36 -12.72
C THR A 482 30.13 16.80 -13.33
N ALA A 483 30.17 16.35 -14.59
CA ALA A 483 29.03 15.76 -15.26
C ALA A 483 28.68 14.39 -14.64
N LEU A 484 27.39 14.05 -14.56
CA LEU A 484 26.93 12.78 -13.97
C LEU A 484 27.52 11.53 -14.64
N ALA A 485 27.85 11.61 -15.93
CA ALA A 485 28.49 10.51 -16.66
C ALA A 485 29.91 10.19 -16.15
N ASP A 486 30.60 11.18 -15.56
CA ASP A 486 32.00 11.08 -15.11
C ASP A 486 32.13 10.80 -13.60
N ILE A 487 31.02 10.80 -12.84
CA ILE A 487 30.96 10.55 -11.39
C ILE A 487 30.70 9.06 -11.14
N SER A 488 31.44 8.40 -10.25
CA SER A 488 31.21 7.02 -9.81
C SER A 488 30.30 6.92 -8.57
N PHE A 489 29.77 5.73 -8.29
CA PHE A 489 29.02 5.46 -7.06
C PHE A 489 29.81 5.81 -5.79
N ASP A 490 31.11 5.50 -5.78
CA ASP A 490 31.98 5.69 -4.63
C ASP A 490 32.32 7.19 -4.38
N ASP A 491 32.10 8.07 -5.37
CA ASP A 491 32.29 9.52 -5.22
C ASP A 491 31.17 10.22 -4.39
N TRP A 492 30.27 9.46 -3.76
CA TRP A 492 29.27 9.99 -2.82
C TRP A 492 29.92 10.76 -1.67
N GLU A 493 31.15 10.41 -1.26
CA GLU A 493 31.96 11.14 -0.28
C GLU A 493 32.27 12.59 -0.70
N ALA A 494 32.18 12.92 -2.00
CA ALA A 494 32.45 14.25 -2.56
C ALA A 494 31.18 14.98 -3.05
N PHE A 495 30.14 14.25 -3.49
CA PHE A 495 28.93 14.82 -4.11
C PHE A 495 27.61 14.50 -3.39
N GLY A 496 27.63 13.58 -2.42
CA GLY A 496 26.46 13.05 -1.73
C GLY A 496 25.71 11.95 -2.51
N VAL A 497 24.88 11.23 -1.77
CA VAL A 497 24.25 9.97 -2.20
C VAL A 497 23.33 10.15 -3.40
N LYS A 498 22.48 11.18 -3.41
CA LYS A 498 21.54 11.44 -4.53
C LYS A 498 22.27 11.73 -5.84
N ALA A 499 23.37 12.47 -5.79
CA ALA A 499 24.21 12.72 -6.96
C ALA A 499 24.88 11.43 -7.47
N ALA A 500 25.45 10.62 -6.57
CA ALA A 500 26.06 9.33 -6.92
C ALA A 500 25.04 8.32 -7.50
N ASN A 501 23.84 8.23 -6.90
CA ASN A 501 22.76 7.39 -7.40
C ASN A 501 22.29 7.82 -8.80
N MET A 502 22.13 9.13 -9.03
CA MET A 502 21.78 9.65 -10.37
C MET A 502 22.90 9.47 -11.39
N ALA A 503 24.17 9.56 -10.96
CA ALA A 503 25.32 9.25 -11.80
C ALA A 503 25.31 7.77 -12.24
N GLU A 504 25.06 6.83 -11.33
CA GLU A 504 24.91 5.41 -11.67
C GLU A 504 23.70 5.12 -12.57
N LEU A 505 22.54 5.75 -12.30
CA LEU A 505 21.37 5.66 -13.18
C LEU A 505 21.69 6.11 -14.61
N SER A 506 22.47 7.18 -14.78
CA SER A 506 22.83 7.73 -16.10
C SER A 506 23.68 6.77 -16.96
N LYS A 507 24.31 5.77 -16.34
CA LYS A 507 25.15 4.75 -17.00
C LYS A 507 24.39 3.48 -17.36
N LEU A 508 23.18 3.30 -16.83
CA LEU A 508 22.36 2.13 -17.15
C LEU A 508 21.86 2.19 -18.59
N SER A 509 21.76 1.03 -19.23
CA SER A 509 21.23 0.89 -20.60
C SER A 509 19.70 0.99 -20.64
N LEU A 510 19.16 2.11 -20.13
CA LEU A 510 17.74 2.45 -20.16
C LEU A 510 17.39 3.16 -21.49
N PRO A 511 16.11 3.22 -21.89
CA PRO A 511 15.70 3.94 -23.10
C PRO A 511 16.15 5.41 -23.09
N ALA A 512 16.58 5.93 -24.24
CA ALA A 512 17.11 7.28 -24.34
C ALA A 512 16.12 8.34 -23.82
N GLY A 513 16.59 9.23 -22.94
CA GLY A 513 15.76 10.22 -22.25
C GLY A 513 15.09 9.71 -20.96
N THR A 514 15.28 8.45 -20.55
CA THR A 514 14.77 7.93 -19.27
C THR A 514 15.45 8.59 -18.07
N VAL A 515 16.73 8.93 -18.16
CA VAL A 515 17.47 9.59 -17.07
C VAL A 515 17.99 10.92 -17.62
N PRO A 516 17.80 12.06 -16.93
CA PRO A 516 18.33 13.34 -17.37
C PRO A 516 19.87 13.33 -17.38
N THR A 517 20.45 14.02 -18.35
CA THR A 517 21.84 14.48 -18.24
C THR A 517 21.93 15.59 -17.19
N GLY A 518 23.07 15.70 -16.52
CA GLY A 518 23.23 16.66 -15.44
C GLY A 518 24.66 16.75 -14.94
N PHE A 519 24.82 17.55 -13.89
CA PHE A 519 26.07 17.76 -13.17
C PHE A 519 25.84 17.56 -11.67
N ALA A 520 26.92 17.43 -10.92
CA ALA A 520 26.92 17.61 -9.48
C ALA A 520 27.97 18.65 -9.05
N VAL A 521 27.58 19.48 -8.09
CA VAL A 521 28.46 20.42 -7.39
C VAL A 521 28.97 19.74 -6.12
N PRO A 522 30.30 19.61 -5.92
CA PRO A 522 30.86 18.87 -4.78
C PRO A 522 30.83 19.68 -3.48
N PHE A 523 30.98 18.99 -2.35
CA PHE A 523 30.98 19.57 -1.00
C PHE A 523 31.99 20.71 -0.81
N TYR A 524 33.08 20.73 -1.58
CA TYR A 524 34.07 21.81 -1.63
C TYR A 524 33.43 23.20 -1.81
N PHE A 525 32.39 23.32 -2.65
CA PHE A 525 31.74 24.60 -2.91
C PHE A 525 30.98 25.11 -1.68
N TYR A 526 30.22 24.24 -1.02
CA TYR A 526 29.51 24.57 0.23
C TYR A 526 30.50 24.95 1.34
N ASP A 527 31.56 24.16 1.50
CA ASP A 527 32.56 24.36 2.55
C ASP A 527 33.33 25.68 2.37
N GLU A 528 33.79 25.99 1.15
CA GLU A 528 34.43 27.27 0.85
C GLU A 528 33.46 28.45 0.91
N PHE A 529 32.20 28.29 0.51
CA PHE A 529 31.18 29.33 0.70
C PHE A 529 31.01 29.64 2.19
N MET A 530 30.74 28.65 3.03
CA MET A 530 30.53 28.85 4.48
C MET A 530 31.77 29.40 5.21
N LYS A 531 32.98 29.13 4.72
CA LYS A 531 34.24 29.67 5.24
C LYS A 531 34.51 31.12 4.82
N ASN A 532 34.24 31.46 3.56
CA ASN A 532 34.70 32.71 2.96
C ASN A 532 33.60 33.77 2.81
N ALA A 533 32.35 33.37 2.58
CA ALA A 533 31.20 34.28 2.61
C ALA A 533 30.92 34.72 4.06
N GLY A 534 30.34 35.91 4.20
CA GLY A 534 29.99 36.48 5.51
C GLY A 534 28.79 37.39 5.42
N LEU A 535 28.30 37.82 6.58
CA LEU A 535 27.12 38.69 6.70
C LEU A 535 27.29 39.95 5.85
N SER A 536 26.31 40.25 5.00
CA SER A 536 26.28 41.45 4.14
C SER A 536 26.18 42.74 4.96
N GLU A 537 25.48 42.69 6.09
CA GLU A 537 25.29 43.79 7.04
C GLU A 537 25.44 43.32 8.51
N GLU A 538 25.24 44.23 9.47
CA GLU A 538 25.14 43.86 10.89
C GLU A 538 23.81 43.15 11.13
N THR A 539 23.85 41.89 11.59
CA THR A 539 22.66 41.02 11.69
C THR A 539 22.34 40.66 13.14
N LEU A 540 21.08 40.87 13.52
CA LEU A 540 20.51 40.44 14.79
C LEU A 540 19.91 39.04 14.66
N PHE A 541 20.34 38.11 15.51
CA PHE A 541 19.76 36.78 15.65
C PHE A 541 18.80 36.73 16.85
N GLY A 542 17.64 36.08 16.69
CA GLY A 542 16.56 36.11 17.68
C GLY A 542 15.66 37.35 17.52
N LYS A 543 15.36 37.74 16.28
CA LYS A 543 14.60 38.96 15.94
C LYS A 543 13.22 39.04 16.63
N LYS A 544 12.46 37.95 16.65
CA LYS A 544 11.03 37.84 16.99
C LYS A 544 10.77 37.46 18.46
N LYS A 545 11.03 36.22 18.91
CA LYS A 545 10.51 35.65 20.17
C LYS A 545 11.38 35.95 21.40
N TRP A 546 12.60 36.46 21.22
CA TRP A 546 13.63 36.47 22.26
C TRP A 546 13.61 37.72 23.17
N PRO A 547 13.88 37.57 24.49
CA PRO A 547 14.23 38.70 25.36
C PRO A 547 15.45 39.46 24.82
N ALA A 548 15.46 40.79 24.91
CA ALA A 548 16.54 41.62 24.36
C ALA A 548 17.95 41.30 24.91
N ALA A 549 18.04 40.68 26.10
CA ALA A 549 19.30 40.26 26.72
C ALA A 549 19.86 38.94 26.14
N ASP A 550 19.02 38.13 25.48
CA ASP A 550 19.43 36.86 24.88
C ASP A 550 19.86 37.03 23.42
N LYS A 551 19.45 38.11 22.74
CA LYS A 551 19.70 38.31 21.30
C LYS A 551 21.19 38.51 20.99
N ILE A 552 21.64 37.93 19.88
CA ILE A 552 23.04 38.05 19.43
C ILE A 552 23.11 39.01 18.26
N MET A 553 23.87 40.10 18.39
CA MET A 553 24.21 40.98 17.27
C MET A 553 25.59 40.60 16.72
N LEU A 554 25.68 40.30 15.42
CA LEU A 554 26.93 39.94 14.75
C LEU A 554 27.28 40.99 13.68
N PRO A 555 28.52 41.48 13.62
CA PRO A 555 28.90 42.54 12.70
C PRO A 555 29.00 42.05 11.25
N ALA A 556 28.81 42.97 10.30
CA ALA A 556 29.04 42.74 8.88
C ALA A 556 30.42 42.10 8.61
N GLY A 557 30.48 41.18 7.65
CA GLY A 557 31.68 40.42 7.30
C GLY A 557 31.99 39.22 8.21
N THR A 558 31.23 38.99 9.29
CA THR A 558 31.34 37.75 10.10
C THR A 558 31.08 36.54 9.21
N LYS A 559 32.02 35.58 9.17
CA LYS A 559 31.92 34.40 8.32
C LYS A 559 30.79 33.47 8.74
N LEU A 560 30.06 32.90 7.79
CA LEU A 560 28.88 32.07 8.08
C LEU A 560 29.21 30.85 8.98
N SER A 561 30.37 30.22 8.79
CA SER A 561 30.93 29.21 9.69
C SER A 561 31.17 29.69 11.14
N ALA A 562 31.55 30.95 11.33
CA ALA A 562 31.68 31.57 12.64
C ALA A 562 30.33 31.98 13.23
N VAL A 563 29.33 32.31 12.40
CA VAL A 563 27.92 32.48 12.81
C VAL A 563 27.40 31.17 13.38
N VAL A 564 27.50 30.07 12.63
CA VAL A 564 27.10 28.71 13.05
C VAL A 564 27.73 28.34 14.40
N THR A 565 29.04 28.56 14.56
CA THR A 565 29.75 28.23 15.81
C THR A 565 29.18 29.00 17.02
N GLN A 566 28.81 30.27 16.84
CA GLN A 566 28.24 31.10 17.90
C GLN A 566 26.78 30.73 18.22
N ILE A 567 25.98 30.42 17.20
CA ILE A 567 24.59 29.95 17.35
C ILE A 567 24.56 28.64 18.14
N LEU A 568 25.32 27.64 17.71
CA LEU A 568 25.34 26.31 18.35
C LEU A 568 25.87 26.36 19.79
N ALA A 569 26.74 27.32 20.12
CA ALA A 569 27.25 27.53 21.47
C ALA A 569 26.28 28.30 22.40
N HIS A 570 25.18 28.85 21.89
CA HIS A 570 24.30 29.72 22.67
C HIS A 570 23.47 28.93 23.70
N PRO A 571 23.47 29.30 25.00
CA PRO A 571 22.78 28.51 26.03
C PRO A 571 21.26 28.39 25.83
N ARG A 572 20.61 29.41 25.28
CA ARG A 572 19.17 29.34 24.98
C ARG A 572 18.89 28.43 23.79
N PHE A 573 19.74 28.47 22.76
CA PHE A 573 19.67 27.55 21.61
C PHE A 573 19.73 26.09 22.09
N GLN A 574 20.61 25.77 23.03
CA GLN A 574 20.70 24.41 23.59
C GLN A 574 19.51 23.98 24.48
N ALA A 575 18.59 24.88 24.84
CA ALA A 575 17.58 24.65 25.87
C ALA A 575 16.12 24.79 25.39
N ASP A 576 15.87 25.33 24.21
CA ASP A 576 14.55 25.88 23.85
C ASP A 576 14.30 25.78 22.34
N TYR A 577 13.31 24.98 21.94
CA TYR A 577 13.06 24.61 20.55
C TYR A 577 12.55 25.76 19.68
N ASP A 578 11.60 26.55 20.20
CA ASP A 578 11.04 27.72 19.52
C ASP A 578 12.11 28.78 19.22
N ILE A 579 13.19 28.75 20.02
CA ILE A 579 14.40 29.57 19.96
C ILE A 579 15.44 28.98 18.98
N GLN A 580 15.58 27.66 18.89
CA GLN A 580 16.41 26.99 17.88
C GLN A 580 15.90 27.27 16.47
N GLU A 581 14.60 27.04 16.26
CA GLU A 581 13.89 27.27 15.01
C GLU A 581 14.16 28.67 14.46
N GLU A 582 13.97 29.71 15.29
CA GLU A 582 14.13 31.11 14.89
C GLU A 582 15.58 31.46 14.52
N MET A 583 16.58 30.96 15.26
CA MET A 583 17.99 31.17 14.91
C MET A 583 18.40 30.48 13.62
N LEU A 584 17.82 29.32 13.35
CA LEU A 584 18.07 28.57 12.13
C LEU A 584 17.41 29.26 10.94
N ASP A 585 16.24 29.88 11.12
CA ASP A 585 15.62 30.77 10.12
C ASP A 585 16.49 32.00 9.84
N ASP A 586 16.94 32.72 10.88
CA ASP A 586 17.88 33.85 10.75
C ASP A 586 19.21 33.45 10.07
N LEU A 587 19.71 32.23 10.30
CA LEU A 587 20.90 31.68 9.64
C LEU A 587 20.63 31.34 8.17
N ARG A 588 19.45 30.81 7.83
CA ARG A 588 19.04 30.53 6.45
C ARG A 588 18.94 31.81 5.64
N ASP A 589 18.39 32.88 6.22
CA ASP A 589 18.40 34.23 5.64
C ASP A 589 19.85 34.68 5.37
N ALA A 590 20.71 34.67 6.38
CA ALA A 590 22.11 35.04 6.25
C ALA A 590 22.89 34.23 5.17
N ILE A 591 22.55 32.96 4.96
CA ILE A 591 23.14 32.12 3.89
C ILE A 591 22.66 32.54 2.49
N LYS A 592 21.39 32.92 2.33
CA LYS A 592 20.84 33.40 1.05
C LYS A 592 21.38 34.78 0.68
N ASP A 593 21.49 35.67 1.67
CA ASP A 593 21.84 37.08 1.47
C ASP A 593 23.35 37.33 1.32
N ALA A 594 24.19 36.34 1.65
CA ALA A 594 25.65 36.48 1.54
C ALA A 594 26.14 36.41 0.07
N ASP A 595 27.18 37.20 -0.21
CA ASP A 595 27.86 37.24 -1.51
C ASP A 595 28.62 35.94 -1.78
N SER A 596 28.37 35.31 -2.93
CA SER A 596 29.17 34.18 -3.41
C SER A 596 30.52 34.65 -3.98
N PRO A 597 31.63 33.94 -3.68
CA PRO A 597 32.92 34.21 -4.32
C PRO A 597 32.87 34.11 -5.86
N ASP A 598 33.54 35.06 -6.54
CA ASP A 598 33.73 35.13 -8.01
C ASP A 598 33.93 33.79 -8.72
N TRP A 599 34.69 32.87 -8.12
CA TRP A 599 35.04 31.60 -8.73
C TRP A 599 33.89 30.59 -8.69
N ILE A 600 33.00 30.68 -7.70
CA ILE A 600 31.75 29.91 -7.65
C ILE A 600 30.82 30.40 -8.77
N ILE A 601 30.63 31.72 -8.88
CA ILE A 601 29.83 32.33 -9.96
C ILE A 601 30.33 31.86 -11.33
N LYS A 602 31.63 32.00 -11.62
CA LYS A 602 32.23 31.57 -12.91
C LYS A 602 32.11 30.06 -13.18
N ALA A 603 32.10 29.23 -12.14
CA ALA A 603 31.88 27.79 -12.30
C ALA A 603 30.41 27.48 -12.61
N LEU A 604 29.46 28.19 -11.99
CA LEU A 604 28.03 28.08 -12.28
C LEU A 604 27.73 28.59 -13.70
N GLU A 605 28.28 29.73 -14.11
CA GLU A 605 28.19 30.26 -15.48
C GLU A 605 28.67 29.24 -16.52
N ALA A 606 29.83 28.62 -16.27
CA ALA A 606 30.39 27.60 -17.16
C ALA A 606 29.55 26.32 -17.23
N MET A 607 28.86 25.94 -16.15
CA MET A 607 27.90 24.82 -16.13
C MET A 607 26.62 25.19 -16.89
N HIS A 608 26.03 26.37 -16.61
CA HIS A 608 24.82 26.87 -17.28
C HIS A 608 25.00 26.94 -18.79
N ALA A 609 26.14 27.44 -19.26
CA ALA A 609 26.49 27.52 -20.69
C ALA A 609 26.62 26.17 -21.42
N THR A 610 26.45 25.02 -20.73
CA THR A 610 26.34 23.71 -21.37
C THR A 610 24.90 23.31 -21.71
N TYR A 611 23.91 24.02 -21.16
CA TYR A 611 22.48 23.83 -21.44
C TYR A 611 21.99 24.78 -22.54
N PRO A 612 20.83 24.51 -23.17
CA PRO A 612 20.22 25.43 -24.12
C PRO A 612 19.85 26.77 -23.47
N ASP A 613 19.96 27.87 -24.22
CA ASP A 613 19.52 29.20 -23.79
C ASP A 613 18.06 29.15 -23.30
N GLY A 614 17.81 29.70 -22.11
CA GLY A 614 16.48 29.73 -21.48
C GLY A 614 16.09 28.47 -20.69
N GLN A 615 16.89 27.40 -20.71
CA GLN A 615 16.61 26.15 -19.98
C GLN A 615 16.60 26.36 -18.46
N SER A 616 15.42 26.19 -17.84
CA SER A 616 15.25 26.10 -16.39
C SER A 616 15.97 24.88 -15.82
N LEU A 617 16.66 25.02 -14.68
CA LEU A 617 17.45 23.96 -14.05
C LEU A 617 16.96 23.63 -12.63
N ARG A 618 16.87 22.34 -12.31
CA ARG A 618 16.52 21.85 -10.97
C ARG A 618 17.79 21.55 -10.18
N TYR A 619 17.93 22.22 -9.04
CA TYR A 619 18.96 22.02 -8.02
C TYR A 619 18.39 21.16 -6.89
N ARG A 620 18.90 19.94 -6.72
CA ARG A 620 18.49 18.99 -5.66
C ARG A 620 19.60 18.85 -4.62
N SER A 621 19.21 18.91 -3.35
CA SER A 621 20.07 18.62 -2.21
C SER A 621 20.69 17.22 -2.30
N SER A 622 21.98 17.09 -2.00
CA SER A 622 22.72 15.82 -1.99
C SER A 622 23.75 15.86 -0.87
N THR A 623 23.38 15.39 0.32
CA THR A 623 24.21 15.49 1.52
C THR A 623 25.11 14.28 1.75
N ASN A 624 26.12 14.43 2.63
CA ASN A 624 27.00 13.35 3.08
C ASN A 624 26.47 12.57 4.31
N ASN A 625 25.32 12.94 4.87
CA ASN A 625 24.74 12.21 6.00
C ASN A 625 23.56 11.30 5.65
N GLU A 626 23.07 11.34 4.41
CA GLU A 626 21.89 10.57 3.97
C GLU A 626 22.05 9.03 4.05
N ASP A 627 23.29 8.51 4.02
CA ASP A 627 23.63 7.08 4.16
C ASP A 627 24.26 6.73 5.53
N LEU A 628 24.22 7.63 6.53
CA LEU A 628 24.71 7.31 7.88
C LEU A 628 23.85 6.21 8.54
N PRO A 629 24.44 5.29 9.34
CA PRO A 629 23.70 4.26 10.04
C PRO A 629 22.48 4.78 10.81
N ALA A 630 21.31 4.26 10.45
CA ALA A 630 19.98 4.63 10.95
C ALA A 630 19.53 6.09 10.72
N PHE A 631 20.30 6.91 10.00
CA PHE A 631 19.87 8.25 9.58
C PHE A 631 19.15 8.18 8.23
N ASN A 632 18.16 9.04 8.00
CA ASN A 632 17.54 9.21 6.68
C ASN A 632 17.26 10.70 6.41
N GLY A 633 17.65 11.19 5.22
CA GLY A 633 17.46 12.59 4.83
C GLY A 633 16.16 12.89 4.06
N ALA A 634 15.21 11.95 3.99
CA ALA A 634 13.93 12.16 3.31
C ALA A 634 13.16 13.36 3.90
N GLY A 635 12.74 14.30 3.04
CA GLY A 635 11.98 15.47 3.46
C GLY A 635 12.72 16.46 4.39
N LEU A 636 14.02 16.29 4.64
CA LEU A 636 14.77 17.22 5.48
C LEU A 636 15.15 18.50 4.73
N TYR A 637 15.66 18.32 3.51
CA TYR A 637 16.35 19.33 2.71
C TYR A 637 15.54 19.72 1.49
N ASP A 638 15.70 20.97 1.05
CA ASP A 638 14.90 21.54 -0.01
C ASP A 638 15.56 21.34 -1.38
N SER A 639 14.75 21.30 -2.43
CA SER A 639 15.21 21.42 -3.83
C SER A 639 14.63 22.70 -4.42
N LYS A 640 15.38 23.35 -5.31
CA LYS A 640 14.98 24.62 -5.93
C LYS A 640 15.07 24.54 -7.45
N THR A 641 14.18 25.25 -8.13
CA THR A 641 14.29 25.49 -9.56
C THR A 641 14.95 26.85 -9.74
N GLN A 642 15.91 26.92 -10.66
CA GLN A 642 16.55 28.14 -11.12
C GLN A 642 16.01 28.40 -12.53
N ASP A 643 15.08 29.35 -12.64
CA ASP A 643 14.55 29.78 -13.93
C ASP A 643 15.48 30.79 -14.60
N SER A 644 15.34 30.96 -15.91
CA SER A 644 16.28 31.74 -16.72
C SER A 644 16.17 33.25 -16.47
N ASP A 645 14.97 33.75 -16.19
CA ASP A 645 14.72 35.12 -15.76
C ASP A 645 15.18 35.39 -14.31
N GLU A 646 14.98 34.43 -13.40
CA GLU A 646 15.54 34.53 -12.03
C GLU A 646 17.08 34.58 -12.04
N THR A 647 17.71 33.89 -12.99
CA THR A 647 19.17 33.90 -13.17
C THR A 647 19.70 35.29 -13.55
N GLU A 648 18.93 36.06 -14.33
CA GLU A 648 19.27 37.44 -14.70
C GLU A 648 18.96 38.46 -13.59
N ASN A 649 17.87 38.27 -12.86
CA ASN A 649 17.36 39.26 -11.88
C ASN A 649 17.91 39.08 -10.46
N ASP A 650 17.96 37.83 -9.97
CA ASP A 650 18.29 37.48 -8.58
C ASP A 650 19.69 36.86 -8.44
N GLY A 651 20.31 36.46 -9.56
CA GLY A 651 21.65 35.88 -9.62
C GLY A 651 21.66 34.36 -9.81
N ILE A 652 22.71 33.88 -10.49
CA ILE A 652 22.93 32.46 -10.84
C ILE A 652 23.16 31.54 -9.63
N ASP A 653 23.45 32.11 -8.46
CA ASP A 653 23.68 31.40 -7.20
C ASP A 653 22.44 31.38 -6.28
N LYS A 654 21.32 32.02 -6.64
CA LYS A 654 20.08 32.04 -5.86
C LYS A 654 19.66 30.63 -5.40
N SER A 655 19.45 29.72 -6.35
CA SER A 655 19.00 28.36 -6.04
C SER A 655 20.03 27.54 -5.27
N ILE A 656 21.32 27.69 -5.55
CA ILE A 656 22.35 26.91 -4.83
C ILE A 656 22.48 27.36 -3.37
N LYS A 657 22.45 28.67 -3.11
CA LYS A 657 22.42 29.21 -1.73
C LYS A 657 21.16 28.79 -0.98
N ALA A 658 20.00 28.77 -1.64
CA ALA A 658 18.76 28.28 -1.03
C ALA A 658 18.81 26.77 -0.72
N VAL A 659 19.44 25.94 -1.56
CA VAL A 659 19.68 24.51 -1.24
C VAL A 659 20.68 24.36 -0.09
N TRP A 660 21.75 25.15 -0.05
CA TRP A 660 22.71 25.17 1.06
C TRP A 660 22.10 25.63 2.39
N ALA A 661 21.23 26.64 2.36
CA ALA A 661 20.46 27.09 3.52
C ALA A 661 19.59 25.96 4.07
N SER A 662 19.00 25.12 3.20
CA SER A 662 18.11 24.03 3.64
C SER A 662 18.78 22.97 4.52
N LEU A 663 20.12 22.87 4.53
CA LEU A 663 20.85 22.04 5.50
C LEU A 663 20.54 22.46 6.96
N TRP A 664 20.24 23.74 7.16
CA TRP A 664 19.89 24.37 8.43
C TRP A 664 18.38 24.53 8.62
N ASN A 665 17.52 23.87 7.82
CA ASN A 665 16.10 23.73 8.15
C ASN A 665 15.96 23.16 9.58
N PHE A 666 15.01 23.66 10.39
CA PHE A 666 14.84 23.23 11.78
C PHE A 666 14.65 21.70 11.89
N ARG A 667 13.76 21.13 11.08
CA ARG A 667 13.59 19.67 10.88
C ARG A 667 14.91 18.93 10.60
N ALA A 668 15.79 19.49 9.78
CA ALA A 668 17.06 18.87 9.38
C ALA A 668 18.15 18.98 10.46
N PHE A 669 18.13 20.08 11.23
CA PHE A 669 18.97 20.23 12.42
C PHE A 669 18.54 19.24 13.52
N LEU A 670 17.24 19.14 13.81
CA LEU A 670 16.72 18.24 14.85
C LEU A 670 16.98 16.76 14.56
N GLU A 671 16.84 16.32 13.30
CA GLU A 671 17.15 14.94 12.92
C GLU A 671 18.64 14.64 13.14
N ARG A 672 19.54 15.55 12.73
CA ARG A 672 20.99 15.43 12.97
C ARG A 672 21.31 15.39 14.46
N GLU A 673 20.70 16.26 15.26
CA GLU A 673 20.87 16.30 16.71
C GLU A 673 20.38 15.02 17.39
N TYR A 674 19.24 14.45 16.94
CA TYR A 674 18.72 13.19 17.46
C TYR A 674 19.72 12.04 17.26
N TYR A 675 20.19 11.86 16.02
CA TYR A 675 21.13 10.81 15.60
C TYR A 675 22.60 11.11 15.95
N ARG A 676 22.87 12.21 16.66
CA ARG A 676 24.22 12.69 17.04
C ARG A 676 25.17 12.89 15.86
N VAL A 677 24.64 13.32 14.72
CA VAL A 677 25.44 13.70 13.55
C VAL A 677 26.14 15.03 13.84
N ASP A 678 27.45 15.09 13.64
CA ASP A 678 28.23 16.32 13.77
C ASP A 678 27.82 17.35 12.71
N HIS A 679 27.16 18.40 13.17
CA HIS A 679 26.69 19.51 12.35
C HIS A 679 27.80 20.23 11.58
N THR A 680 29.05 20.18 12.08
CA THR A 680 30.20 20.92 11.51
C THR A 680 30.91 20.20 10.38
N THR A 681 30.75 18.87 10.29
CA THR A 681 31.28 18.02 9.20
C THR A 681 30.21 17.61 8.19
N THR A 682 28.94 17.87 8.48
CA THR A 682 27.87 17.77 7.49
C THR A 682 28.09 18.78 6.34
N ALA A 683 27.84 18.37 5.09
CA ALA A 683 27.87 19.27 3.94
C ALA A 683 26.80 18.95 2.89
N MET A 684 26.57 19.92 2.02
CA MET A 684 25.57 19.89 0.96
C MET A 684 26.24 19.97 -0.42
N GLY A 685 26.31 18.83 -1.10
CA GLY A 685 26.51 18.75 -2.54
C GLY A 685 25.19 19.02 -3.23
N VAL A 686 25.24 19.36 -4.52
CA VAL A 686 24.02 19.74 -5.26
C VAL A 686 24.00 19.09 -6.62
N LEU A 687 23.01 18.23 -6.82
CA LEU A 687 22.68 17.62 -8.12
C LEU A 687 21.94 18.66 -8.97
N VAL A 688 22.41 18.90 -10.19
CA VAL A 688 21.81 19.85 -11.14
C VAL A 688 21.43 19.13 -12.42
N HIS A 689 20.16 19.23 -12.82
CA HIS A 689 19.64 18.65 -14.05
C HIS A 689 18.56 19.57 -14.67
N PRO A 690 18.17 19.41 -15.95
CA PRO A 690 17.04 20.16 -16.52
C PRO A 690 15.80 20.06 -15.66
N ASN A 691 15.13 21.18 -15.40
CA ASN A 691 13.80 21.15 -14.81
C ASN A 691 12.80 20.59 -15.82
N TYR A 692 11.77 19.93 -15.31
CA TYR A 692 10.62 19.49 -16.09
C TYR A 692 9.42 20.32 -15.65
N SER A 693 8.59 20.72 -16.63
CA SER A 693 7.30 21.40 -16.44
C SER A 693 6.24 20.71 -17.31
N ASP A 694 4.98 21.05 -17.08
CA ASP A 694 3.84 20.67 -17.94
C ASP A 694 3.72 19.14 -18.11
N GLU A 695 4.04 18.41 -17.04
CA GLU A 695 3.98 16.96 -17.02
C GLU A 695 2.55 16.45 -17.22
N LEU A 696 2.45 15.26 -17.82
CA LEU A 696 1.17 14.55 -17.91
C LEU A 696 0.86 13.84 -16.59
N ALA A 697 1.91 13.35 -15.91
CA ALA A 697 1.82 12.71 -14.61
C ALA A 697 3.18 12.71 -13.87
N ASN A 698 3.15 12.60 -12.55
CA ASN A 698 4.31 12.28 -11.72
C ASN A 698 4.06 11.03 -10.87
N GLY A 699 5.11 10.37 -10.41
CA GLY A 699 4.97 9.07 -9.77
C GLY A 699 6.11 8.65 -8.85
N VAL A 700 5.81 7.67 -8.00
CA VAL A 700 6.77 6.95 -7.16
C VAL A 700 6.54 5.46 -7.36
N ALA A 701 7.61 4.69 -7.56
CA ALA A 701 7.52 3.24 -7.75
C ALA A 701 8.56 2.51 -6.89
N VAL A 702 8.14 1.37 -6.31
CA VAL A 702 8.96 0.53 -5.44
C VAL A 702 9.10 -0.85 -6.08
N SER A 703 10.31 -1.41 -6.09
CA SER A 703 10.60 -2.72 -6.69
C SER A 703 10.15 -3.92 -5.82
N THR A 704 9.05 -3.77 -5.08
CA THR A 704 8.37 -4.80 -4.29
C THR A 704 6.91 -4.36 -4.06
N ASP A 705 6.10 -5.22 -3.46
CA ASP A 705 4.77 -4.88 -2.94
C ASP A 705 4.85 -4.69 -1.41
N PRO A 706 4.92 -3.45 -0.91
CA PRO A 706 5.01 -3.18 0.52
C PRO A 706 3.66 -3.26 1.25
N ILE A 707 2.56 -3.59 0.55
CA ILE A 707 1.20 -3.62 1.11
C ILE A 707 0.70 -5.05 1.30
N ARG A 708 0.66 -5.85 0.23
CA ARG A 708 0.14 -7.23 0.26
C ARG A 708 1.25 -8.29 0.20
N PHE A 709 2.51 -7.86 0.10
CA PHE A 709 3.69 -8.73 0.06
C PHE A 709 3.61 -9.79 -1.06
N LEU A 710 2.97 -9.46 -2.19
CA LEU A 710 2.85 -10.34 -3.34
C LEU A 710 4.19 -10.43 -4.09
N ASP A 711 4.77 -11.63 -4.11
CA ASP A 711 6.05 -11.89 -4.77
C ASP A 711 5.99 -11.54 -6.28
N GLY A 712 7.08 -10.97 -6.78
CA GLY A 712 7.24 -10.54 -8.17
C GLY A 712 6.44 -9.29 -8.59
N MET A 713 5.60 -8.71 -7.72
CA MET A 713 4.84 -7.49 -8.01
C MET A 713 5.61 -6.24 -7.62
N TYR A 714 5.56 -5.18 -8.45
CA TYR A 714 6.14 -3.87 -8.13
C TYR A 714 5.02 -2.85 -7.90
N TYR A 715 5.08 -2.15 -6.79
CA TYR A 715 4.08 -1.16 -6.41
C TYR A 715 4.36 0.22 -7.00
N VAL A 716 3.33 0.90 -7.49
CA VAL A 716 3.43 2.19 -8.19
C VAL A 716 2.29 3.11 -7.79
N ASN A 717 2.63 4.34 -7.38
CA ASN A 717 1.69 5.45 -7.34
C ASN A 717 1.94 6.44 -8.46
N THR A 718 0.85 6.97 -9.02
CA THR A 718 0.88 7.98 -10.08
C THR A 718 -0.16 9.07 -9.79
N GLN A 719 0.15 10.33 -10.09
CA GLN A 719 -0.78 11.45 -9.98
C GLN A 719 -0.76 12.33 -11.24
N VAL A 720 -1.90 12.95 -11.57
CA VAL A 720 -2.08 13.82 -12.74
C VAL A 720 -1.23 15.08 -12.62
N GLY A 721 -0.51 15.43 -13.69
CA GLY A 721 0.29 16.64 -13.73
C GLY A 721 1.39 16.66 -12.68
N GLU A 722 1.51 17.79 -11.99
CA GLU A 722 2.51 18.06 -10.96
C GLU A 722 1.99 17.91 -9.51
N ASP A 723 0.70 17.59 -9.33
CA ASP A 723 0.08 17.32 -8.02
C ASP A 723 0.77 16.12 -7.34
N LEU A 724 1.17 16.25 -6.08
CA LEU A 724 2.17 15.38 -5.48
C LEU A 724 1.58 14.02 -5.07
N VAL A 725 2.18 12.92 -5.55
CA VAL A 725 1.82 11.56 -5.10
C VAL A 725 1.90 11.37 -3.58
N THR A 726 2.88 11.99 -2.93
CA THR A 726 3.18 11.78 -1.49
C THR A 726 2.48 12.79 -0.57
N ASN A 727 1.91 13.85 -1.13
CA ASN A 727 1.19 14.92 -0.42
C ASN A 727 0.22 15.64 -1.40
N PRO A 728 -0.84 14.97 -1.86
CA PRO A 728 -1.72 15.50 -2.89
C PRO A 728 -2.56 16.67 -2.37
N GLU A 729 -3.00 17.54 -3.28
CA GLU A 729 -3.94 18.62 -2.98
C GLU A 729 -5.22 18.12 -2.28
N PRO A 730 -5.91 18.93 -1.45
CA PRO A 730 -7.12 18.49 -0.74
C PRO A 730 -8.20 17.93 -1.67
N ASN A 731 -8.67 16.71 -1.36
CA ASN A 731 -9.58 15.88 -2.18
C ASN A 731 -8.96 15.27 -3.45
N SER A 732 -7.67 15.49 -3.70
CA SER A 732 -6.90 14.72 -4.66
C SER A 732 -6.36 13.44 -4.01
N TYR A 733 -6.45 12.31 -4.71
CA TYR A 733 -5.79 11.07 -4.32
C TYR A 733 -5.14 10.40 -5.53
N PRO A 734 -3.94 9.79 -5.38
CA PRO A 734 -3.21 9.19 -6.48
C PRO A 734 -3.83 7.86 -6.94
N GLU A 735 -3.46 7.47 -8.17
CA GLU A 735 -3.62 6.13 -8.68
C GLU A 735 -2.64 5.19 -7.97
N GLU A 736 -3.08 3.98 -7.62
CA GLU A 736 -2.26 2.94 -6.98
C GLU A 736 -2.34 1.63 -7.78
N LEU A 737 -1.19 1.12 -8.20
CA LEU A 737 -1.05 -0.07 -9.05
C LEU A 737 -0.06 -1.08 -8.47
N LEU A 738 -0.32 -2.37 -8.70
CA LEU A 738 0.71 -3.41 -8.67
C LEU A 738 1.01 -3.87 -10.10
N LEU A 739 2.26 -3.76 -10.54
CA LEU A 739 2.71 -4.19 -11.87
C LEU A 739 3.34 -5.58 -11.82
N ASP A 740 2.76 -6.51 -12.59
CA ASP A 740 3.33 -7.86 -12.78
C ASP A 740 4.61 -7.81 -13.64
N ALA A 741 5.27 -8.97 -13.83
CA ALA A 741 6.49 -9.07 -14.64
C ALA A 741 6.31 -8.72 -16.14
N LYS A 742 5.07 -8.53 -16.62
CA LYS A 742 4.72 -8.09 -17.98
C LYS A 742 4.23 -6.64 -18.01
N GLY A 743 4.32 -5.91 -16.91
CA GLY A 743 3.81 -4.53 -16.79
C GLY A 743 2.29 -4.43 -16.76
N LYS A 744 1.56 -5.54 -16.58
CA LYS A 744 0.10 -5.53 -16.42
C LYS A 744 -0.24 -5.06 -15.01
N ALA A 745 -1.09 -4.04 -14.91
CA ALA A 745 -1.53 -3.51 -13.64
C ALA A 745 -2.67 -4.33 -13.00
N ILE A 746 -2.56 -4.57 -11.70
CA ILE A 746 -3.68 -4.73 -10.79
C ILE A 746 -3.95 -3.34 -10.21
N VAL A 747 -5.13 -2.78 -10.50
CA VAL A 747 -5.52 -1.44 -10.01
C VAL A 747 -6.05 -1.57 -8.59
N LEU A 748 -5.43 -0.87 -7.65
CA LEU A 748 -5.83 -0.86 -6.23
C LEU A 748 -6.72 0.35 -5.93
N SER A 749 -6.33 1.50 -6.50
CA SER A 749 -7.06 2.76 -6.49
C SER A 749 -6.82 3.48 -7.82
N ARG A 750 -7.78 4.32 -8.24
CA ARG A 750 -7.64 5.22 -9.40
C ARG A 750 -7.39 6.63 -8.89
N SER A 751 -6.66 7.45 -9.65
CA SER A 751 -6.53 8.87 -9.31
C SER A 751 -7.88 9.57 -9.39
N SER A 752 -8.21 10.40 -8.40
CA SER A 752 -9.44 11.22 -8.40
C SER A 752 -9.47 12.27 -9.51
N LEU A 753 -8.31 12.59 -10.08
CA LEU A 753 -8.13 13.53 -11.19
C LEU A 753 -8.10 12.81 -12.55
N SER A 754 -8.09 11.48 -12.58
CA SER A 754 -8.09 10.69 -13.82
C SER A 754 -9.44 10.75 -14.54
N LYS A 755 -9.42 10.58 -15.86
CA LYS A 755 -10.66 10.38 -16.63
C LYS A 755 -11.19 8.97 -16.39
N GLN A 756 -12.50 8.87 -16.21
CA GLN A 756 -13.22 7.61 -16.11
C GLN A 756 -12.96 6.68 -17.33
N GLY A 757 -12.48 5.44 -17.22
CA GLY A 757 -11.51 4.93 -16.23
C GLY A 757 -10.22 4.54 -16.93
N GLN A 758 -9.47 5.56 -17.29
CA GLN A 758 -8.16 5.50 -17.88
C GLN A 758 -7.13 5.34 -16.76
N LEU A 759 -5.98 4.74 -17.08
CA LEU A 759 -4.81 4.82 -16.21
C LEU A 759 -3.97 6.03 -16.61
N LEU A 760 -3.20 6.57 -15.67
CA LEU A 760 -2.34 7.71 -15.93
C LEU A 760 -1.11 7.37 -16.81
N MET A 761 -0.78 6.08 -16.90
CA MET A 761 0.22 5.54 -17.82
C MET A 761 -0.41 4.58 -18.82
N SER A 762 0.13 4.56 -20.05
CA SER A 762 -0.16 3.52 -21.03
C SER A 762 0.52 2.19 -20.70
N ASP A 763 0.00 1.08 -21.21
CA ASP A 763 0.58 -0.26 -21.06
C ASP A 763 2.08 -0.32 -21.44
N ALA A 764 2.47 0.43 -22.47
CA ALA A 764 3.87 0.54 -22.90
C ALA A 764 4.75 1.27 -21.87
N GLN A 765 4.23 2.33 -21.24
CA GLN A 765 4.92 3.04 -20.16
C GLN A 765 4.98 2.21 -18.87
N MET A 766 3.92 1.46 -18.53
CA MET A 766 3.93 0.55 -17.37
C MET A 766 4.94 -0.59 -17.56
N LEU A 767 5.01 -1.20 -18.75
CA LEU A 767 6.04 -2.19 -19.08
C LEU A 767 7.45 -1.59 -19.08
N GLN A 768 7.64 -0.37 -19.61
CA GLN A 768 8.92 0.34 -19.55
C GLN A 768 9.34 0.61 -18.09
N LEU A 769 8.44 1.13 -17.26
CA LEU A 769 8.66 1.36 -15.82
C LEU A 769 9.05 0.06 -15.11
N ARG A 770 8.30 -1.02 -15.33
CA ARG A 770 8.55 -2.35 -14.73
C ARG A 770 9.93 -2.91 -15.06
N ASN A 771 10.38 -2.75 -16.30
CA ASN A 771 11.68 -3.22 -16.78
C ASN A 771 12.83 -2.32 -16.32
N ASN A 772 12.64 -1.00 -16.36
CA ASN A 772 13.60 -0.02 -15.85
C ASN A 772 13.83 -0.24 -14.35
N LEU A 773 12.76 -0.34 -13.57
CA LEU A 773 12.81 -0.55 -12.12
C LEU A 773 13.49 -1.87 -11.75
N LYS A 774 13.30 -2.94 -12.54
CA LYS A 774 14.05 -4.19 -12.35
C LYS A 774 15.55 -4.01 -12.62
N THR A 775 15.90 -3.34 -13.72
CA THR A 775 17.30 -3.08 -14.10
C THR A 775 18.02 -2.25 -13.02
N ILE A 776 17.33 -1.25 -12.48
CA ILE A 776 17.83 -0.42 -11.39
C ILE A 776 17.97 -1.25 -10.11
N HIS A 777 16.97 -2.05 -9.72
CA HIS A 777 17.03 -2.95 -8.57
C HIS A 777 18.25 -3.87 -8.63
N ASP A 778 18.43 -4.60 -9.74
CA ASP A 778 19.52 -5.57 -9.89
C ASP A 778 20.91 -4.89 -9.78
N ARG A 779 21.06 -3.68 -10.37
CA ARG A 779 22.29 -2.88 -10.27
C ARG A 779 22.53 -2.42 -8.83
N PHE A 780 21.54 -1.81 -8.21
CA PHE A 780 21.68 -1.20 -6.89
C PHE A 780 21.86 -2.26 -5.79
N LYS A 781 21.21 -3.43 -5.90
CA LYS A 781 21.46 -4.58 -5.03
C LYS A 781 22.94 -4.98 -5.02
N THR A 782 23.59 -4.89 -6.18
CA THR A 782 25.04 -5.13 -6.31
C THR A 782 25.87 -4.01 -5.69
N LEU A 783 25.54 -2.74 -5.95
CA LEU A 783 26.28 -1.57 -5.44
C LEU A 783 26.23 -1.48 -3.90
N TYR A 784 25.07 -1.71 -3.30
CA TYR A 784 24.88 -1.70 -1.85
C TYR A 784 25.34 -3.02 -1.16
N ASN A 785 25.99 -3.93 -1.88
CA ASN A 785 26.53 -5.21 -1.35
C ASN A 785 25.53 -6.04 -0.52
N VAL A 786 24.26 -6.06 -0.93
CA VAL A 786 23.16 -6.76 -0.24
C VAL A 786 23.42 -8.27 -0.22
N GLN A 787 23.28 -8.92 0.94
CA GLN A 787 23.54 -10.36 1.07
C GLN A 787 22.32 -11.22 0.70
N ASP A 788 22.54 -12.52 0.50
CA ASP A 788 21.46 -13.48 0.26
C ASP A 788 20.61 -13.66 1.53
N GLY A 789 19.35 -13.25 1.46
CA GLY A 789 18.39 -13.30 2.56
C GLY A 789 18.13 -11.95 3.23
N ASP A 790 18.85 -10.89 2.87
CA ASP A 790 18.52 -9.51 3.27
C ASP A 790 17.35 -8.98 2.44
N ASP A 791 16.40 -8.30 3.08
CA ASP A 791 15.34 -7.56 2.40
C ASP A 791 15.92 -6.35 1.66
N PHE A 792 15.63 -6.25 0.36
CA PHE A 792 16.05 -5.13 -0.47
C PHE A 792 15.02 -4.81 -1.54
N ALA A 793 14.73 -3.53 -1.69
CA ALA A 793 14.02 -2.97 -2.83
C ALA A 793 14.62 -1.59 -3.15
N ILE A 794 14.33 -1.09 -4.34
CA ILE A 794 14.66 0.28 -4.75
C ILE A 794 13.36 1.06 -4.93
N GLU A 795 13.34 2.28 -4.42
CA GLU A 795 12.33 3.30 -4.70
C GLU A 795 12.87 4.23 -5.80
N ILE A 796 12.02 4.55 -6.77
CA ILE A 796 12.31 5.58 -7.78
C ILE A 796 11.22 6.64 -7.79
N GLU A 797 11.63 7.90 -7.97
CA GLU A 797 10.73 8.98 -8.35
C GLU A 797 10.76 9.12 -9.88
N PHE A 798 9.59 9.12 -10.54
CA PHE A 798 9.47 9.26 -12.00
C PHE A 798 8.42 10.30 -12.41
N LYS A 799 8.42 10.65 -13.69
CA LYS A 799 7.53 11.62 -14.34
C LYS A 799 7.19 11.12 -15.75
N ILE A 800 5.98 11.41 -16.23
CA ILE A 800 5.60 11.36 -17.65
C ILE A 800 5.64 12.80 -18.15
N THR A 801 6.66 13.13 -18.95
CA THR A 801 6.89 14.50 -19.42
C THR A 801 5.81 14.96 -20.41
N ALA A 802 5.75 16.26 -20.72
CA ALA A 802 4.90 16.81 -21.78
C ALA A 802 5.04 16.08 -23.14
N ASP A 803 6.25 15.59 -23.45
CA ASP A 803 6.57 14.75 -24.62
C ASP A 803 6.01 13.30 -24.53
N ASN A 804 5.24 12.97 -23.49
CA ASN A 804 4.74 11.64 -23.15
C ASN A 804 5.86 10.59 -22.91
N LYS A 805 7.03 11.01 -22.43
CA LYS A 805 8.18 10.14 -22.14
C LYS A 805 8.27 9.86 -20.64
N LEU A 806 8.59 8.62 -20.28
CA LEU A 806 8.91 8.25 -18.90
C LEU A 806 10.34 8.68 -18.54
N ALA A 807 10.46 9.55 -17.54
CA ALA A 807 11.73 10.06 -17.00
C ALA A 807 11.85 9.74 -15.50
N ILE A 808 13.02 9.29 -15.06
CA ILE A 808 13.36 8.96 -13.67
C ILE A 808 14.25 10.09 -13.13
N LYS A 809 13.84 10.69 -12.01
CA LYS A 809 14.49 11.85 -11.38
C LYS A 809 15.25 11.52 -10.09
N GLN A 810 15.05 10.32 -9.54
CA GLN A 810 15.75 9.83 -8.34
C GLN A 810 15.66 8.30 -8.25
N ALA A 811 16.67 7.66 -7.66
CA ALA A 811 16.58 6.31 -7.09
C ALA A 811 17.26 6.26 -5.71
N ARG A 812 16.72 5.44 -4.81
CA ARG A 812 17.28 5.18 -3.47
C ARG A 812 16.81 3.82 -2.93
N PRO A 813 17.56 3.17 -2.02
CA PRO A 813 17.07 1.99 -1.31
C PRO A 813 15.72 2.26 -0.63
N TRP A 814 14.82 1.29 -0.72
CA TRP A 814 13.58 1.28 0.04
C TRP A 814 13.86 0.94 1.51
N VAL A 815 13.17 1.61 2.42
CA VAL A 815 13.28 1.34 3.86
C VAL A 815 12.13 0.43 4.27
N PHE A 816 12.46 -0.78 4.68
CA PHE A 816 11.50 -1.73 5.25
C PHE A 816 11.17 -1.33 6.69
N ALA A 817 9.91 -1.53 7.10
CA ALA A 817 9.58 -1.49 8.51
C ALA A 817 10.28 -2.65 9.23
N PRO A 818 10.87 -2.44 10.42
CA PRO A 818 11.40 -3.53 11.22
C PRO A 818 10.27 -4.50 11.63
N PRO A 819 10.53 -5.81 11.69
CA PRO A 819 9.53 -6.85 12.00
C PRO A 819 9.16 -6.93 13.49
#